data_AF-A0AAV5EWC1-F1
#
_entry.id   AF-A0AAV5EWC1-F1
#
_cell.length_a   1.000
_cell.length_b   1.000
_cell.length_c   1.000
_cell.angle_alpha   90.00
_cell.angle_beta   90.00
_cell.angle_gamma   90.00
#
_symmetry.space_group_name_H-M   'P 1'
#
loop_
_entity.id
_entity.type
_entity.pdbx_description
1 polymer ?
#
loop_
_entity_poly.entity_id
_entity_poly.type
_entity_poly.pdbx_seq_one_letter_code
_entity_poly.pdbx_strand_id
1 'polypeptide(L)'
;MVVLPALLAHLLLCAHGITTSTAVAATPPPLPVLPVPSYAQLRWQLSEMALFLHFGPNTFTDSEWGTGHADPSVFAPSALDAGQWARVAAAGGFGRVVLTAKHHDGFCLWPSALTEYSVAASPWRGGEGDVVGDLAAAARAEGIGLGLYLSPWDRHEPVYGDTVAYNEHYLGQMTELLTRYGDVEEVWLDGAKGDDKKMNYMFDAWFALIHQLQQRVVIFSDAGPDTRWVGDEAGVAGSTCWSSFNKSSVTIGQTISDRLIKNANRCIARYSSCGDPFGQDWVPAECDVSIRPGWFWHASEKPKSVTTLLDIYYKSVGRNCLLILNVPPNSSGLISDEDRQVIQEFTEIRHSIFSQSFATNASVTASSVRGGMDNLQFAPANVLEDSIYSYWAPQEGESSWEMLFDLGRSISFNVLQLQEPIQMGQRVIEFHVDVLVNELWQTIVEATTIGYKRLLQFPAIESQYLKLSIDNARADPLISFFGVFMDPFSTRYNLENHGKPPCTNSSEVIMPTAEAVTALTAGFPADSLTDEEIEAGVVSDVGGIEQVNYILIRNHILTRWRETFNSWLAKEPFQPLIPPHCDHLLTAAYSFLVSHGYINFGVAPDIKERIPKEPTRPTTVVVVGAGLAGLAAARQLLAFGFKVILLEGRKRCGGRVYTKKMEGSGRSAAADLGGSVLTGTLGNPLGIVAKQLGLPMHKIRDKCPLYRPDGAPVDPEVDKKVEITFNKLLDDASNLRASMGEVAADVSLGAALETLRVADGSVSMQEEMNLFNWHLANLEYANAGFLSRLSLAYWDQDDPYDMGGDHCFLPGGNGRLVQALAENVPIIYERTVHTIRYGGDGVQVVVNGGHVYEGDMVLCTAPLGVLKNGGIKFVPELPQRKLDSIKKLGFGLLNKVSMLFPHVFWSTDLDTFGHLVEDPKRRGEFFLFYSYATVAGGPLLMALVAGEAAHNFETTPPTDAVSAVLQILKGIYEPQGIEVPDPLQSVCTRWGTDSFSLGSYSHVAVGASGDDYDILAESVGDGRLFFAGEATTRRYPATMHGAFISGLREAGNITLHANARATKSKVDKSPSSNSQVCAAILMDLFRQPDLEFGSFSVIFGGKASDPKSPAILKVELGGPRKKSAIEGVKVEQHRSNKLLFQQLQSHFNQQQQLYVYTLLSRQQAMELREVRGGDEMRLHYLCEKMGVKLVGRKGLGPGADAVIASIKAERD
;
A
#
# COMPACT_ATOMS: atom_id res chain seq x y z
N MET A 1 -40.83 -9.68 -51.76
CA MET A 1 -42.21 -9.94 -52.25
C MET A 1 -43.18 -9.33 -51.27
N VAL A 2 -44.28 -8.79 -51.80
CA VAL A 2 -45.22 -7.80 -51.25
C VAL A 2 -46.20 -8.38 -50.21
N VAL A 3 -46.38 -7.65 -49.09
CA VAL A 3 -47.61 -7.30 -48.32
C VAL A 3 -48.60 -8.41 -47.91
N LEU A 4 -48.99 -8.42 -46.62
CA LEU A 4 -50.41 -8.56 -46.24
C LEU A 4 -50.72 -8.00 -44.82
N PRO A 5 -51.61 -6.99 -44.70
CA PRO A 5 -52.28 -6.53 -43.48
C PRO A 5 -53.75 -7.00 -43.48
N ALA A 6 -54.30 -7.41 -42.33
CA ALA A 6 -55.76 -7.45 -42.07
C ALA A 6 -56.04 -7.94 -40.64
N LEU A 7 -56.00 -7.06 -39.64
CA LEU A 7 -56.66 -7.31 -38.33
C LEU A 7 -56.78 -6.05 -37.46
N LEU A 8 -57.02 -4.89 -38.08
CA LEU A 8 -57.14 -3.60 -37.38
C LEU A 8 -58.57 -3.01 -37.37
N ALA A 9 -59.61 -3.82 -37.60
CA ALA A 9 -60.96 -3.28 -37.87
C ALA A 9 -62.13 -3.86 -37.04
N HIS A 10 -61.90 -4.55 -35.92
CA HIS A 10 -63.02 -5.19 -35.17
C HIS A 10 -63.17 -4.84 -33.68
N LEU A 11 -62.45 -3.85 -33.15
CA LEU A 11 -62.61 -3.45 -31.74
C LEU A 11 -63.05 -1.98 -31.53
N LEU A 12 -63.67 -1.37 -32.55
CA LEU A 12 -64.08 0.05 -32.54
C LEU A 12 -65.58 0.33 -32.32
N LEU A 13 -66.40 -0.63 -31.89
CA LEU A 13 -67.80 -0.35 -31.53
C LEU A 13 -68.25 -1.12 -30.28
N CYS A 14 -67.92 -0.58 -29.11
CA CYS A 14 -68.70 -0.70 -27.86
C CYS A 14 -68.35 0.48 -26.94
N ALA A 15 -68.48 1.70 -27.46
CA ALA A 15 -68.68 2.88 -26.64
C ALA A 15 -70.18 3.03 -26.43
N HIS A 16 -70.64 3.14 -25.18
CA HIS A 16 -71.56 4.15 -24.64
C HIS A 16 -72.03 3.73 -23.25
N GLY A 17 -71.44 4.37 -22.23
CA GLY A 17 -71.94 4.38 -20.86
C GLY A 17 -70.91 3.91 -19.85
N ILE A 18 -70.29 4.86 -19.14
CA ILE A 18 -70.15 4.89 -17.67
C ILE A 18 -69.10 5.99 -17.31
N THR A 19 -69.63 7.01 -16.64
CA THR A 19 -69.02 8.03 -15.77
C THR A 19 -67.49 8.19 -15.74
N THR A 20 -67.06 9.43 -16.00
CA THR A 20 -65.72 9.96 -15.69
C THR A 20 -65.42 9.88 -14.20
N SER A 21 -64.71 8.83 -13.79
CA SER A 21 -63.84 8.86 -12.62
C SER A 21 -62.46 9.28 -13.11
N THR A 22 -61.96 10.42 -12.64
CA THR A 22 -60.57 10.83 -12.86
C THR A 22 -59.64 9.79 -12.22
N ALA A 23 -59.11 8.87 -13.03
CA ALA A 23 -58.02 8.00 -12.61
C ALA A 23 -56.79 8.89 -12.35
N VAL A 24 -56.35 8.93 -11.09
CA VAL A 24 -55.08 9.53 -10.70
C VAL A 24 -53.98 8.78 -11.46
N ALA A 25 -53.17 9.49 -12.25
CA ALA A 25 -52.06 8.88 -12.97
C ALA A 25 -51.05 8.31 -11.95
N ALA A 26 -50.73 7.02 -12.06
CA ALA A 26 -49.76 6.36 -11.18
C ALA A 26 -48.39 7.04 -11.27
N THR A 27 -47.76 7.31 -10.12
CA THR A 27 -46.42 7.91 -10.06
C THR A 27 -45.38 6.96 -10.66
N PRO A 28 -44.53 7.40 -11.61
CA PRO A 28 -43.54 6.52 -12.23
C PRO A 28 -42.44 6.11 -11.23
N PRO A 29 -41.87 4.89 -11.37
CA PRO A 29 -40.73 4.46 -10.57
C PRO A 29 -39.46 5.28 -10.87
N PRO A 30 -38.49 5.33 -9.94
CA PRO A 30 -37.16 5.89 -10.20
C PRO A 30 -36.48 5.22 -11.40
N LEU A 31 -35.70 5.98 -12.18
CA LEU A 31 -34.92 5.41 -13.28
C LEU A 31 -33.77 4.54 -12.72
N PRO A 32 -33.45 3.38 -13.33
CA PRO A 32 -32.26 2.61 -12.98
C PRO A 32 -30.96 3.42 -13.12
N VAL A 33 -30.00 3.19 -12.24
CA VAL A 33 -28.64 3.75 -12.34
C VAL A 33 -27.74 2.72 -13.02
N LEU A 34 -27.11 3.10 -14.13
CA LEU A 34 -26.22 2.21 -14.86
C LEU A 34 -24.83 2.13 -14.19
N PRO A 35 -24.10 1.01 -14.37
CA PRO A 35 -24.55 -0.23 -15.00
C PRO A 35 -25.51 -1.02 -14.09
N VAL A 36 -26.29 -1.95 -14.69
CA VAL A 36 -27.24 -2.84 -13.99
C VAL A 36 -26.90 -4.30 -14.34
N PRO A 37 -27.23 -5.27 -13.46
CA PRO A 37 -26.97 -6.68 -13.74
C PRO A 37 -27.74 -7.19 -14.96
N SER A 38 -27.12 -8.08 -15.72
CA SER A 38 -27.84 -8.96 -16.65
C SER A 38 -28.75 -9.93 -15.89
N TYR A 39 -29.68 -10.57 -16.58
CA TYR A 39 -30.54 -11.59 -15.96
C TYR A 39 -29.74 -12.74 -15.33
N ALA A 40 -28.66 -13.17 -16.00
CA ALA A 40 -27.78 -14.23 -15.51
C ALA A 40 -27.03 -13.79 -14.23
N GLN A 41 -26.44 -12.60 -14.25
CA GLN A 41 -25.74 -12.02 -13.09
C GLN A 41 -26.68 -11.80 -11.90
N LEU A 42 -27.92 -11.36 -12.15
CA LEU A 42 -28.91 -11.19 -11.09
C LEU A 42 -29.26 -12.53 -10.44
N ARG A 43 -29.58 -13.57 -11.23
CA ARG A 43 -29.83 -14.91 -10.70
C ARG A 43 -28.65 -15.49 -9.93
N TRP A 44 -27.45 -15.27 -10.45
CA TRP A 44 -26.20 -15.67 -9.81
C TRP A 44 -26.06 -15.02 -8.44
N GLN A 45 -26.26 -13.69 -8.34
CA GLN A 45 -26.09 -12.96 -7.09
C GLN A 45 -27.16 -13.33 -6.06
N LEU A 46 -28.41 -13.57 -6.50
CA LEU A 46 -29.52 -14.03 -5.66
C LEU A 46 -29.28 -15.40 -5.00
N SER A 47 -28.35 -16.21 -5.52
CA SER A 47 -28.05 -17.52 -4.94
C SER A 47 -27.12 -17.47 -3.73
N GLU A 48 -26.41 -16.35 -3.52
CA GLU A 48 -25.47 -16.04 -2.43
C GLU A 48 -24.26 -16.95 -2.26
N MET A 49 -24.37 -18.23 -2.59
CA MET A 49 -23.34 -19.22 -2.36
C MET A 49 -23.32 -20.31 -3.43
N ALA A 50 -22.11 -20.76 -3.74
CA ALA A 50 -21.83 -21.91 -4.59
C ALA A 50 -20.90 -22.91 -3.88
N LEU A 51 -21.05 -24.20 -4.19
CA LEU A 51 -20.15 -25.25 -3.72
C LEU A 51 -19.15 -25.58 -4.83
N PHE A 52 -17.85 -25.53 -4.54
CA PHE A 52 -16.80 -25.85 -5.51
C PHE A 52 -16.17 -27.21 -5.17
N LEU A 53 -15.90 -28.03 -6.18
CA LEU A 53 -15.43 -29.40 -6.02
C LEU A 53 -14.13 -29.60 -6.81
N HIS A 54 -13.00 -29.51 -6.11
CA HIS A 54 -11.70 -29.94 -6.63
C HIS A 54 -11.54 -31.45 -6.47
N PHE A 55 -11.56 -32.16 -7.59
CA PHE A 55 -11.45 -33.61 -7.63
C PHE A 55 -10.71 -34.06 -8.89
N GLY A 56 -9.83 -35.06 -8.77
CA GLY A 56 -9.00 -35.52 -9.88
C GLY A 56 -7.81 -36.36 -9.39
N PRO A 57 -6.84 -36.69 -10.27
CA PRO A 57 -5.64 -37.46 -9.89
C PRO A 57 -4.89 -36.89 -8.68
N ASN A 58 -4.96 -35.58 -8.50
CA ASN A 58 -4.37 -34.81 -7.39
C ASN A 58 -4.90 -35.26 -6.01
N THR A 59 -6.19 -35.63 -5.91
CA THR A 59 -6.80 -36.23 -4.71
C THR A 59 -6.16 -37.56 -4.32
N PHE A 60 -5.69 -38.34 -5.31
CA PHE A 60 -5.12 -39.69 -5.10
C PHE A 60 -3.61 -39.67 -4.91
N THR A 61 -2.96 -38.61 -5.40
CA THR A 61 -1.51 -38.42 -5.31
C THR A 61 -1.10 -37.53 -4.14
N ASP A 62 -2.07 -37.01 -3.37
CA ASP A 62 -1.84 -36.12 -2.22
C ASP A 62 -1.06 -34.86 -2.65
N SER A 63 -1.46 -34.25 -3.77
CA SER A 63 -0.80 -33.09 -4.37
C SER A 63 -1.80 -32.00 -4.76
N GLU A 64 -1.49 -30.73 -4.49
CA GLU A 64 -2.28 -29.58 -4.96
C GLU A 64 -2.08 -29.30 -6.46
N TRP A 65 -0.82 -29.37 -6.91
CA TRP A 65 -0.43 -29.05 -8.28
C TRP A 65 0.04 -30.31 -9.00
N GLY A 66 -0.88 -30.99 -9.70
CA GLY A 66 -0.55 -32.20 -10.45
C GLY A 66 0.46 -31.97 -11.57
N THR A 67 1.30 -32.97 -11.83
CA THR A 67 2.46 -32.85 -12.74
C THR A 67 2.11 -32.85 -14.23
N GLY A 68 0.90 -33.27 -14.60
CA GLY A 68 0.50 -33.57 -15.98
C GLY A 68 0.94 -34.95 -16.49
N HIS A 69 1.62 -35.74 -15.65
CA HIS A 69 2.20 -37.04 -16.04
C HIS A 69 1.84 -38.17 -15.07
N ALA A 70 0.85 -37.98 -14.20
CA ALA A 70 0.33 -39.08 -13.40
C ALA A 70 -0.27 -40.14 -14.33
N ASP A 71 -0.13 -41.41 -14.00
CA ASP A 71 -0.77 -42.46 -14.80
C ASP A 71 -2.31 -42.35 -14.61
N PRO A 72 -3.13 -42.35 -15.69
CA PRO A 72 -4.59 -42.34 -15.58
C PRO A 72 -5.16 -43.39 -14.62
N SER A 73 -4.44 -44.51 -14.43
CA SER A 73 -4.83 -45.56 -13.50
C SER A 73 -4.87 -45.17 -12.03
N VAL A 74 -4.20 -44.06 -11.66
CA VAL A 74 -4.21 -43.51 -10.31
C VAL A 74 -5.60 -42.96 -9.95
N PHE A 75 -6.34 -42.44 -10.92
CA PHE A 75 -7.72 -42.00 -10.70
C PHE A 75 -8.63 -43.23 -10.61
N ALA A 76 -8.93 -43.71 -9.41
CA ALA A 76 -9.74 -44.91 -9.21
C ALA A 76 -10.62 -44.84 -7.94
N PRO A 77 -11.60 -43.92 -7.87
CA PRO A 77 -12.44 -43.80 -6.68
C PRO A 77 -13.29 -45.05 -6.47
N SER A 78 -13.26 -45.59 -5.25
CA SER A 78 -13.93 -46.85 -4.91
C SER A 78 -15.44 -46.71 -4.69
N ALA A 79 -15.92 -45.50 -4.36
CA ALA A 79 -17.28 -45.26 -3.88
C ALA A 79 -17.86 -43.91 -4.35
N LEU A 80 -17.41 -43.39 -5.51
CA LEU A 80 -17.85 -42.09 -6.02
C LEU A 80 -19.39 -41.99 -6.09
N ASP A 81 -19.94 -40.98 -5.42
CA ASP A 81 -21.36 -40.63 -5.42
C ASP A 81 -21.53 -39.11 -5.59
N ALA A 82 -21.64 -38.65 -6.83
CA ALA A 82 -21.93 -37.25 -7.13
C ALA A 82 -23.32 -36.79 -6.63
N GLY A 83 -24.24 -37.75 -6.41
CA GLY A 83 -25.51 -37.50 -5.75
C GLY A 83 -25.32 -37.09 -4.30
N GLN A 84 -24.34 -37.65 -3.59
CA GLN A 84 -24.00 -37.21 -2.24
C GLN A 84 -23.52 -35.76 -2.26
N TRP A 85 -22.70 -35.38 -3.24
CA TRP A 85 -22.20 -34.01 -3.38
C TRP A 85 -23.35 -33.02 -3.59
N ALA A 86 -24.26 -33.33 -4.52
CA ALA A 86 -25.44 -32.50 -4.80
C ALA A 86 -26.38 -32.39 -3.59
N ARG A 87 -26.64 -33.49 -2.87
CA ARG A 87 -27.45 -33.47 -1.64
C ARG A 87 -26.82 -32.61 -0.54
N VAL A 88 -25.50 -32.67 -0.38
CA VAL A 88 -24.76 -31.82 0.58
C VAL A 88 -24.86 -30.36 0.18
N ALA A 89 -24.71 -30.04 -1.12
CA ALA A 89 -24.88 -28.68 -1.62
C ALA A 89 -26.30 -28.13 -1.37
N ALA A 90 -27.32 -28.89 -1.75
CA ALA A 90 -28.72 -28.51 -1.56
C ALA A 90 -29.08 -28.33 -0.07
N ALA A 91 -28.66 -29.27 0.78
CA ALA A 91 -28.86 -29.17 2.24
C ALA A 91 -28.05 -28.02 2.87
N GLY A 92 -26.92 -27.65 2.27
CA GLY A 92 -26.07 -26.51 2.65
C GLY A 92 -26.67 -25.14 2.29
N GLY A 93 -27.72 -25.13 1.47
CA GLY A 93 -28.29 -23.91 0.89
C GLY A 93 -27.42 -23.30 -0.21
N PHE A 94 -26.58 -24.10 -0.87
CA PHE A 94 -25.82 -23.67 -2.04
C PHE A 94 -26.72 -23.75 -3.27
N GLY A 95 -26.87 -22.63 -3.99
CA GLY A 95 -27.75 -22.58 -5.17
C GLY A 95 -27.19 -23.34 -6.37
N ARG A 96 -25.89 -23.66 -6.36
CA ARG A 96 -25.18 -24.33 -7.46
C ARG A 96 -23.93 -25.08 -6.99
N VAL A 97 -23.49 -26.01 -7.83
CA VAL A 97 -22.25 -26.78 -7.68
C VAL A 97 -21.32 -26.55 -8.87
N VAL A 98 -20.06 -26.23 -8.62
CA VAL A 98 -19.01 -26.07 -9.63
C VAL A 98 -18.04 -27.24 -9.51
N LEU A 99 -17.73 -27.92 -10.61
CA LEU A 99 -16.76 -29.03 -10.63
C LEU A 99 -15.52 -28.65 -11.43
N THR A 100 -14.34 -28.98 -10.92
CA THR A 100 -13.10 -28.95 -11.68
C THR A 100 -13.08 -30.04 -12.75
N ALA A 101 -13.79 -29.82 -13.85
CA ALA A 101 -13.92 -30.79 -14.94
C ALA A 101 -12.54 -31.17 -15.51
N LYS A 102 -11.61 -30.21 -15.55
CA LYS A 102 -10.18 -30.41 -15.78
C LYS A 102 -9.40 -29.35 -15.01
N HIS A 103 -8.45 -29.79 -14.17
CA HIS A 103 -7.52 -28.92 -13.45
C HIS A 103 -6.20 -28.76 -14.24
N HIS A 104 -5.23 -28.03 -13.71
CA HIS A 104 -3.97 -27.70 -14.40
C HIS A 104 -3.14 -28.91 -14.88
N ASP A 105 -3.33 -30.09 -14.26
CA ASP A 105 -2.69 -31.34 -14.71
C ASP A 105 -3.25 -31.90 -16.02
N GLY A 106 -4.34 -31.34 -16.55
CA GLY A 106 -4.88 -31.69 -17.87
C GLY A 106 -5.78 -32.93 -17.89
N PHE A 107 -5.97 -33.64 -16.78
CA PHE A 107 -6.83 -34.82 -16.74
C PHE A 107 -8.32 -34.45 -16.83
N CYS A 108 -9.01 -34.97 -17.83
CA CYS A 108 -10.44 -34.68 -18.02
C CYS A 108 -11.33 -35.68 -17.26
N LEU A 109 -12.25 -35.15 -16.44
CA LEU A 109 -13.21 -35.94 -15.65
C LEU A 109 -14.42 -36.49 -16.44
N TRP A 110 -14.40 -36.31 -17.76
CA TRP A 110 -15.38 -36.85 -18.70
C TRP A 110 -14.66 -37.55 -19.87
N PRO A 111 -15.32 -38.46 -20.60
CA PRO A 111 -14.73 -39.08 -21.79
C PRO A 111 -14.64 -38.06 -22.93
N SER A 112 -13.51 -37.35 -22.99
CA SER A 112 -13.23 -36.37 -24.04
C SER A 112 -12.78 -37.05 -25.33
N ALA A 113 -13.27 -36.56 -26.48
CA ALA A 113 -12.80 -37.03 -27.79
C ALA A 113 -11.48 -36.35 -28.24
N LEU A 114 -11.00 -35.35 -27.48
CA LEU A 114 -9.86 -34.51 -27.83
C LEU A 114 -8.56 -34.89 -27.13
N THR A 115 -8.62 -35.72 -26.08
CA THR A 115 -7.45 -36.20 -25.36
C THR A 115 -7.67 -37.62 -24.83
N GLU A 116 -6.62 -38.44 -24.88
CA GLU A 116 -6.62 -39.77 -24.25
C GLU A 116 -6.42 -39.66 -22.73
N TYR A 117 -6.02 -38.50 -22.20
CA TYR A 117 -5.78 -38.26 -20.78
C TYR A 117 -7.06 -37.84 -20.06
N SER A 118 -7.97 -38.81 -19.95
CA SER A 118 -9.28 -38.64 -19.32
C SER A 118 -9.70 -39.88 -18.55
N VAL A 119 -10.87 -39.81 -17.89
CA VAL A 119 -11.51 -40.97 -17.23
C VAL A 119 -11.67 -42.18 -18.15
N ALA A 120 -11.69 -42.00 -19.47
CA ALA A 120 -11.73 -43.10 -20.43
C ALA A 120 -10.49 -44.01 -20.39
N ALA A 121 -9.33 -43.47 -19.98
CA ALA A 121 -8.08 -44.21 -19.81
C ALA A 121 -7.88 -44.74 -18.37
N SER A 122 -8.82 -44.48 -17.47
CA SER A 122 -8.78 -44.95 -16.09
C SER A 122 -9.48 -46.32 -15.92
N PRO A 123 -9.06 -47.18 -14.97
CA PRO A 123 -9.76 -48.40 -14.62
C PRO A 123 -11.10 -48.16 -13.90
N TRP A 124 -11.38 -46.92 -13.47
CA TRP A 124 -12.64 -46.57 -12.82
C TRP A 124 -13.83 -46.84 -13.74
N ARG A 125 -14.76 -47.68 -13.27
CA ARG A 125 -15.89 -48.20 -14.05
C ARG A 125 -15.49 -48.80 -15.41
N GLY A 126 -14.26 -49.32 -15.51
CA GLY A 126 -13.74 -49.93 -16.75
C GLY A 126 -13.51 -48.93 -17.89
N GLY A 127 -13.29 -47.65 -17.61
CA GLY A 127 -13.11 -46.60 -18.62
C GLY A 127 -14.41 -46.00 -19.16
N GLU A 128 -15.57 -46.49 -18.71
CA GLU A 128 -16.89 -45.98 -19.14
C GLU A 128 -17.48 -44.96 -18.15
N GLY A 129 -16.65 -44.43 -17.25
CA GLY A 129 -17.06 -43.45 -16.23
C GLY A 129 -17.17 -42.03 -16.78
N ASP A 130 -18.07 -41.23 -16.19
CA ASP A 130 -18.26 -39.82 -16.51
C ASP A 130 -18.69 -39.05 -15.25
N VAL A 131 -17.75 -38.35 -14.61
CA VAL A 131 -18.02 -37.62 -13.36
C VAL A 131 -18.86 -36.38 -13.63
N VAL A 132 -18.62 -35.71 -14.76
CA VAL A 132 -19.36 -34.52 -15.17
C VAL A 132 -20.82 -34.88 -15.44
N GLY A 133 -21.06 -35.99 -16.15
CA GLY A 133 -22.40 -36.54 -16.38
C GLY A 133 -23.12 -36.94 -15.11
N ASP A 134 -22.44 -37.66 -14.19
CA ASP A 134 -23.00 -38.06 -12.91
C ASP A 134 -23.41 -36.83 -12.06
N LEU A 135 -22.56 -35.79 -12.00
CA LEU A 135 -22.87 -34.56 -11.27
C LEU A 135 -23.98 -33.73 -11.93
N ALA A 136 -23.99 -33.62 -13.26
CA ALA A 136 -25.03 -32.89 -13.98
C ALA A 136 -26.42 -33.51 -13.76
N ALA A 137 -26.51 -34.84 -13.74
CA ALA A 137 -27.75 -35.55 -13.42
C ALA A 137 -28.16 -35.33 -11.95
N ALA A 138 -27.21 -35.40 -11.02
CA ALA A 138 -27.44 -35.18 -9.60
C ALA A 138 -27.90 -33.75 -9.28
N ALA A 139 -27.23 -32.73 -9.81
CA ALA A 139 -27.59 -31.33 -9.62
C ALA A 139 -29.03 -31.06 -10.10
N ARG A 140 -29.40 -31.59 -11.28
CA ARG A 140 -30.76 -31.50 -11.81
C ARG A 140 -31.80 -32.20 -10.91
N ALA A 141 -31.45 -33.36 -10.35
CA ALA A 141 -32.34 -34.11 -9.47
C ALA A 141 -32.61 -33.38 -8.14
N GLU A 142 -31.60 -32.69 -7.60
CA GLU A 142 -31.70 -31.91 -6.36
C GLU A 142 -32.19 -30.46 -6.60
N GLY A 143 -32.34 -30.04 -7.86
CA GLY A 143 -32.86 -28.72 -8.23
C GLY A 143 -31.86 -27.57 -8.04
N ILE A 144 -30.57 -27.85 -8.09
CA ILE A 144 -29.48 -26.86 -7.98
C ILE A 144 -28.77 -26.67 -9.32
N GLY A 145 -28.17 -25.49 -9.52
CA GLY A 145 -27.43 -25.15 -10.75
C GLY A 145 -26.15 -25.97 -10.92
N LEU A 146 -25.77 -26.22 -12.18
CA LEU A 146 -24.49 -26.83 -12.55
C LEU A 146 -23.51 -25.76 -13.04
N GLY A 147 -22.29 -25.79 -12.51
CA GLY A 147 -21.16 -25.02 -13.00
C GLY A 147 -19.94 -25.89 -13.28
N LEU A 148 -19.06 -25.41 -14.15
CA LEU A 148 -17.90 -26.16 -14.62
C LEU A 148 -16.65 -25.27 -14.63
N TYR A 149 -15.56 -25.78 -14.06
CA TYR A 149 -14.23 -25.22 -14.19
C TYR A 149 -13.42 -26.01 -15.23
N LEU A 150 -12.92 -25.30 -16.23
CA LEU A 150 -11.99 -25.82 -17.22
C LEU A 150 -10.70 -25.01 -17.15
N SER A 151 -9.65 -25.58 -16.53
CA SER A 151 -8.35 -24.93 -16.41
C SER A 151 -7.77 -24.54 -17.79
N PRO A 152 -7.39 -23.27 -17.98
CA PRO A 152 -6.66 -22.83 -19.16
C PRO A 152 -5.22 -23.35 -19.19
N TRP A 153 -4.56 -23.49 -18.05
CA TRP A 153 -3.24 -24.12 -17.97
C TRP A 153 -3.37 -25.62 -18.13
N ASP A 154 -2.60 -26.22 -19.04
CA ASP A 154 -2.63 -27.65 -19.28
C ASP A 154 -1.21 -28.19 -19.36
N ARG A 155 -0.85 -28.94 -18.31
CA ARG A 155 0.49 -29.53 -18.18
C ARG A 155 0.63 -30.86 -18.92
N HIS A 156 -0.46 -31.41 -19.46
CA HIS A 156 -0.45 -32.66 -20.21
C HIS A 156 -0.41 -32.43 -21.72
N GLU A 157 -1.24 -31.52 -22.21
CA GLU A 157 -1.50 -31.37 -23.64
C GLU A 157 -0.25 -30.93 -24.43
N PRO A 158 0.22 -31.74 -25.41
CA PRO A 158 1.43 -31.43 -26.16
C PRO A 158 1.40 -30.09 -26.89
N VAL A 159 0.22 -29.67 -27.39
CA VAL A 159 0.06 -28.40 -28.11
C VAL A 159 -0.01 -27.18 -27.17
N TYR A 160 -0.06 -27.37 -25.85
CA TYR A 160 0.02 -26.25 -24.91
C TYR A 160 1.31 -25.45 -25.16
N GLY A 161 1.20 -24.12 -25.30
CA GLY A 161 2.26 -23.21 -25.75
C GLY A 161 2.22 -22.85 -27.24
N ASP A 162 1.49 -23.61 -28.08
CA ASP A 162 1.04 -23.15 -29.39
C ASP A 162 -0.27 -22.39 -29.22
N THR A 163 -0.21 -21.07 -29.45
CA THR A 163 -1.35 -20.19 -29.21
C THR A 163 -2.57 -20.61 -30.02
N VAL A 164 -2.45 -20.88 -31.33
CA VAL A 164 -3.65 -21.15 -32.14
C VAL A 164 -4.18 -22.56 -31.84
N ALA A 165 -3.30 -23.56 -31.89
CA ALA A 165 -3.70 -24.96 -31.74
C ALA A 165 -4.30 -25.25 -30.35
N TYR A 166 -3.74 -24.68 -29.28
CA TYR A 166 -4.30 -24.91 -27.95
C TYR A 166 -5.60 -24.14 -27.70
N ASN A 167 -5.76 -22.92 -28.23
CA ASN A 167 -7.05 -22.22 -28.14
C ASN A 167 -8.15 -23.00 -28.90
N GLU A 168 -7.85 -23.61 -30.04
CA GLU A 168 -8.78 -24.51 -30.75
C GLU A 168 -9.11 -25.77 -29.91
N HIS A 169 -8.10 -26.39 -29.29
CA HIS A 169 -8.29 -27.53 -28.39
C HIS A 169 -9.20 -27.17 -27.21
N TYR A 170 -8.93 -26.04 -26.55
CA TYR A 170 -9.71 -25.55 -25.40
C TYR A 170 -11.17 -25.28 -25.79
N LEU A 171 -11.41 -24.59 -26.92
CA LEU A 171 -12.77 -24.34 -27.43
C LEU A 171 -13.50 -25.65 -27.78
N GLY A 172 -12.76 -26.66 -28.27
CA GLY A 172 -13.29 -27.99 -28.49
C GLY A 172 -13.78 -28.65 -27.20
N GLN A 173 -12.95 -28.66 -26.15
CA GLN A 173 -13.32 -29.21 -24.83
C GLN A 173 -14.49 -28.45 -24.20
N MET A 174 -14.49 -27.12 -24.29
CA MET A 174 -15.60 -26.30 -23.83
C MET A 174 -16.90 -26.60 -24.59
N THR A 175 -16.82 -26.86 -25.90
CA THR A 175 -17.98 -27.29 -26.69
C THR A 175 -18.53 -28.63 -26.20
N GLU A 176 -17.67 -29.61 -25.88
CA GLU A 176 -18.13 -30.89 -25.31
C GLU A 176 -18.89 -30.67 -24.00
N LEU A 177 -18.33 -29.88 -23.09
CA LEU A 177 -18.91 -29.60 -21.78
C LEU A 177 -20.26 -28.86 -21.89
N LEU A 178 -20.32 -27.81 -22.72
CA LEU A 178 -21.51 -26.95 -22.80
C LEU A 178 -22.63 -27.50 -23.69
N THR A 179 -22.41 -28.59 -24.43
CA THR A 179 -23.45 -29.19 -25.30
C THR A 179 -23.97 -30.55 -24.83
N ARG A 180 -23.20 -31.29 -24.00
CA ARG A 180 -23.54 -32.67 -23.60
C ARG A 180 -24.30 -32.76 -22.27
N TYR A 181 -24.09 -31.82 -21.35
CA TYR A 181 -24.53 -31.98 -19.95
C TYR A 181 -25.77 -31.17 -19.55
N GLY A 182 -26.35 -30.43 -20.49
CA GLY A 182 -27.56 -29.61 -20.29
C GLY A 182 -27.24 -28.15 -19.97
N ASP A 183 -28.09 -27.50 -19.20
CA ASP A 183 -27.93 -26.09 -18.84
C ASP A 183 -26.80 -25.92 -17.82
N VAL A 184 -25.78 -25.15 -18.19
CA VAL A 184 -24.66 -24.76 -17.32
C VAL A 184 -24.89 -23.31 -16.90
N GLU A 185 -24.96 -23.07 -15.58
CA GLU A 185 -25.24 -21.76 -15.01
C GLU A 185 -23.96 -20.96 -14.71
N GLU A 186 -22.81 -21.62 -14.55
CA GLU A 186 -21.53 -20.95 -14.32
C GLU A 186 -20.36 -21.66 -15.03
N VAL A 187 -19.50 -20.87 -15.67
CA VAL A 187 -18.20 -21.33 -16.16
C VAL A 187 -17.12 -20.57 -15.40
N TRP A 188 -16.30 -21.31 -14.69
CA TRP A 188 -15.14 -20.79 -13.99
C TRP A 188 -13.91 -20.98 -14.89
N LEU A 189 -13.07 -19.96 -14.99
CA LEU A 189 -11.77 -20.01 -15.65
C LEU A 189 -10.85 -18.96 -15.04
N ASP A 190 -9.55 -19.25 -14.98
CA ASP A 190 -8.53 -18.35 -14.46
C ASP A 190 -7.61 -17.84 -15.58
N GLY A 191 -6.52 -17.16 -15.23
CA GLY A 191 -5.47 -16.77 -16.17
C GLY A 191 -4.11 -17.44 -15.95
N ALA A 192 -4.06 -18.58 -15.26
CA ALA A 192 -2.82 -19.29 -14.97
C ALA A 192 -2.12 -19.78 -16.26
N LYS A 193 -0.79 -19.66 -16.35
CA LYS A 193 -0.01 -19.99 -17.57
C LYS A 193 1.18 -20.94 -17.38
N GLY A 194 1.57 -21.23 -16.13
CA GLY A 194 2.83 -21.91 -15.84
C GLY A 194 4.07 -21.11 -16.29
N ASP A 195 5.24 -21.45 -15.74
CA ASP A 195 6.51 -20.79 -16.10
C ASP A 195 7.22 -21.42 -17.31
N ASP A 196 6.74 -22.58 -17.77
CA ASP A 196 7.44 -23.49 -18.67
C ASP A 196 7.18 -23.22 -20.15
N LYS A 197 6.03 -22.65 -20.51
CA LYS A 197 5.65 -22.36 -21.90
C LYS A 197 4.97 -20.99 -22.03
N LYS A 198 5.27 -20.27 -23.13
CA LYS A 198 4.64 -18.99 -23.43
C LYS A 198 3.26 -19.21 -24.05
N MET A 199 2.19 -18.88 -23.32
CA MET A 199 0.81 -19.07 -23.77
C MET A 199 0.01 -17.76 -23.81
N ASN A 200 -0.77 -17.56 -24.88
CA ASN A 200 -1.68 -16.42 -25.04
C ASN A 200 -3.12 -16.93 -25.19
N TYR A 201 -3.98 -16.64 -24.23
CA TYR A 201 -5.38 -17.05 -24.26
C TYR A 201 -6.23 -16.06 -25.06
N MET A 202 -7.10 -16.58 -25.92
CA MET A 202 -8.04 -15.81 -26.71
C MET A 202 -9.37 -15.66 -25.96
N PHE A 203 -9.32 -15.03 -24.79
CA PHE A 203 -10.46 -14.92 -23.87
C PHE A 203 -11.72 -14.39 -24.54
N ASP A 204 -11.62 -13.37 -25.40
CA ASP A 204 -12.79 -12.82 -26.13
C ASP A 204 -13.49 -13.89 -26.99
N ALA A 205 -12.73 -14.76 -27.65
CA ALA A 205 -13.29 -15.84 -28.46
C ALA A 205 -13.91 -16.94 -27.57
N TRP A 206 -13.31 -17.19 -26.40
CA TRP A 206 -13.82 -18.16 -25.43
C TRP A 206 -15.15 -17.68 -24.86
N PHE A 207 -15.21 -16.43 -24.40
CA PHE A 207 -16.43 -15.81 -23.86
C PHE A 207 -17.55 -15.80 -24.91
N ALA A 208 -17.23 -15.40 -26.14
CA ALA A 208 -18.20 -15.40 -27.24
C ALA A 208 -18.77 -16.80 -27.52
N LEU A 209 -17.92 -17.85 -27.55
CA LEU A 209 -18.40 -19.22 -27.75
C LEU A 209 -19.27 -19.69 -26.56
N ILE A 210 -18.82 -19.44 -25.33
CA ILE A 210 -19.54 -19.85 -24.12
C ILE A 210 -20.94 -19.23 -24.10
N HIS A 211 -21.08 -17.91 -24.30
CA HIS A 211 -22.38 -17.24 -24.37
C HIS A 211 -23.20 -17.64 -25.60
N GLN A 212 -22.56 -18.00 -26.72
CA GLN A 212 -23.24 -18.53 -27.90
C GLN A 212 -23.89 -19.89 -27.62
N LEU A 213 -23.21 -20.78 -26.91
CA LEU A 213 -23.70 -22.11 -26.58
C LEU A 213 -24.69 -22.08 -25.40
N GLN A 214 -24.45 -21.20 -24.42
CA GLN A 214 -25.21 -21.12 -23.17
C GLN A 214 -25.51 -19.64 -22.84
N GLN A 215 -26.65 -19.12 -23.29
CA GLN A 215 -26.98 -17.68 -23.12
C GLN A 215 -27.25 -17.24 -21.67
N ARG A 216 -27.45 -18.18 -20.75
CA ARG A 216 -27.80 -17.92 -19.34
C ARG A 216 -26.64 -18.18 -18.38
N VAL A 217 -25.47 -18.55 -18.89
CA VAL A 217 -24.28 -18.83 -18.10
C VAL A 217 -23.63 -17.54 -17.61
N VAL A 218 -23.08 -17.57 -16.40
CA VAL A 218 -22.17 -16.54 -15.89
C VAL A 218 -20.75 -17.02 -16.06
N ILE A 219 -19.87 -16.17 -16.60
CA ILE A 219 -18.45 -16.45 -16.72
C ILE A 219 -17.69 -15.71 -15.63
N PHE A 220 -17.07 -16.49 -14.74
CA PHE A 220 -16.11 -16.01 -13.76
C PHE A 220 -14.70 -15.94 -14.37
N SER A 221 -13.97 -14.87 -14.07
CA SER A 221 -12.50 -14.82 -14.17
C SER A 221 -11.92 -13.75 -13.23
N ASP A 222 -10.60 -13.55 -13.23
CA ASP A 222 -9.94 -12.46 -12.50
C ASP A 222 -10.56 -11.07 -12.74
N ALA A 223 -11.09 -10.80 -13.94
CA ALA A 223 -11.59 -9.48 -14.35
C ALA A 223 -12.99 -9.49 -15.00
N GLY A 224 -13.65 -10.65 -15.13
CA GLY A 224 -14.91 -10.79 -15.87
C GLY A 224 -14.81 -11.69 -17.10
N PRO A 225 -15.87 -11.81 -17.92
CA PRO A 225 -16.69 -10.67 -18.31
C PRO A 225 -17.92 -10.44 -17.44
N ASP A 226 -18.41 -11.45 -16.73
CA ASP A 226 -19.68 -11.39 -16.00
C ASP A 226 -19.45 -11.23 -14.48
N THR A 227 -18.52 -11.97 -13.89
CA THR A 227 -18.15 -11.86 -12.47
C THR A 227 -16.63 -11.85 -12.31
N ARG A 228 -16.14 -11.23 -11.23
CA ARG A 228 -14.70 -11.05 -10.99
C ARG A 228 -14.24 -11.77 -9.73
N TRP A 229 -12.97 -12.18 -9.73
CA TRP A 229 -12.27 -12.54 -8.50
C TRP A 229 -12.21 -11.35 -7.54
N VAL A 230 -12.42 -11.60 -6.24
CA VAL A 230 -12.36 -10.54 -5.22
C VAL A 230 -10.95 -10.04 -4.95
N GLY A 231 -9.90 -10.81 -5.29
CA GLY A 231 -8.51 -10.43 -5.07
C GLY A 231 -7.82 -11.17 -3.90
N ASP A 232 -8.49 -12.14 -3.28
CA ASP A 232 -7.93 -13.06 -2.28
C ASP A 232 -8.66 -14.42 -2.30
N GLU A 233 -7.99 -15.46 -1.83
CA GLU A 233 -8.54 -16.82 -1.65
C GLU A 233 -8.93 -17.11 -0.18
N ALA A 234 -8.96 -16.07 0.67
CA ALA A 234 -9.39 -16.17 2.06
C ALA A 234 -10.92 -16.01 2.19
N GLY A 235 -11.59 -15.68 1.09
CA GLY A 235 -13.03 -15.44 1.03
C GLY A 235 -13.45 -14.09 1.63
N VAL A 236 -12.60 -13.05 1.56
CA VAL A 236 -12.80 -11.79 2.29
C VAL A 236 -12.87 -10.56 1.35
N ALA A 237 -14.09 -10.10 1.07
CA ALA A 237 -14.28 -8.85 0.35
C ALA A 237 -13.91 -7.60 1.18
N GLY A 238 -13.60 -6.50 0.51
CA GLY A 238 -13.37 -5.20 1.13
C GLY A 238 -14.62 -4.69 1.87
N SER A 239 -14.45 -3.86 2.90
CA SER A 239 -15.57 -3.28 3.64
C SER A 239 -16.48 -2.39 2.76
N THR A 240 -15.95 -1.89 1.65
CA THR A 240 -16.67 -1.27 0.54
C THR A 240 -16.56 -2.21 -0.65
N CYS A 241 -17.67 -2.61 -1.28
CA CYS A 241 -17.61 -3.47 -2.47
C CYS A 241 -18.71 -3.09 -3.48
N TRP A 242 -18.28 -2.44 -4.56
CA TRP A 242 -19.12 -2.10 -5.69
C TRP A 242 -19.23 -3.26 -6.67
N SER A 243 -20.45 -3.47 -7.19
CA SER A 243 -20.69 -4.33 -8.36
C SER A 243 -20.31 -3.62 -9.67
N SER A 244 -20.37 -2.27 -9.68
CA SER A 244 -19.82 -1.46 -10.76
C SER A 244 -18.29 -1.60 -10.80
N PHE A 245 -17.75 -1.76 -12.01
CA PHE A 245 -16.36 -2.10 -12.25
C PHE A 245 -15.89 -1.57 -13.60
N ASN A 246 -14.59 -1.30 -13.77
CA ASN A 246 -14.01 -1.01 -15.08
C ASN A 246 -13.15 -2.19 -15.51
N LYS A 247 -13.68 -3.06 -16.38
CA LYS A 247 -12.95 -4.25 -16.84
C LYS A 247 -11.64 -3.90 -17.56
N SER A 248 -11.56 -2.72 -18.18
CA SER A 248 -10.35 -2.27 -18.88
C SER A 248 -9.20 -1.93 -17.94
N SER A 249 -9.45 -1.84 -16.62
CA SER A 249 -8.44 -1.53 -15.60
C SER A 249 -7.74 -2.77 -15.04
N VAL A 250 -8.18 -3.99 -15.40
CA VAL A 250 -7.61 -5.26 -14.93
C VAL A 250 -7.43 -6.22 -16.11
N THR A 251 -6.33 -6.96 -16.15
CA THR A 251 -6.09 -7.98 -17.18
C THR A 251 -6.15 -9.38 -16.57
N ILE A 252 -6.88 -10.29 -17.20
CA ILE A 252 -6.99 -11.70 -16.77
C ILE A 252 -5.62 -12.38 -16.85
N GLY A 253 -5.21 -13.08 -15.78
CA GLY A 253 -3.93 -13.76 -15.68
C GLY A 253 -2.74 -12.86 -15.37
N GLN A 254 -2.94 -11.56 -15.13
CA GLN A 254 -1.90 -10.71 -14.56
C GLN A 254 -1.83 -10.90 -13.04
N THR A 255 -1.25 -12.03 -12.58
CA THR A 255 -0.62 -12.07 -11.26
C THR A 255 0.36 -13.24 -11.07
N ILE A 256 1.52 -12.89 -10.51
CA ILE A 256 2.49 -13.74 -9.76
C ILE A 256 3.55 -14.52 -10.56
N SER A 257 4.67 -13.85 -10.87
CA SER A 257 6.01 -14.48 -10.74
C SER A 257 7.20 -13.53 -10.49
N ASP A 258 7.00 -12.21 -10.24
CA ASP A 258 8.13 -11.30 -9.99
C ASP A 258 7.94 -10.31 -8.81
N ARG A 259 9.00 -10.10 -8.02
CA ARG A 259 9.00 -9.30 -6.77
C ARG A 259 8.65 -7.82 -6.98
N LEU A 260 8.94 -7.25 -8.15
CA LEU A 260 8.66 -5.84 -8.47
C LEU A 260 7.17 -5.58 -8.76
N ILE A 261 6.40 -6.61 -9.15
CA ILE A 261 4.97 -6.50 -9.52
C ILE A 261 4.06 -6.69 -8.30
N LYS A 262 4.57 -7.09 -7.12
CA LYS A 262 3.76 -7.30 -5.91
C LYS A 262 3.00 -6.06 -5.44
N ASN A 263 3.49 -4.85 -5.70
CA ASN A 263 2.79 -3.61 -5.33
C ASN A 263 1.68 -3.25 -6.31
N ALA A 264 1.89 -3.43 -7.63
CA ALA A 264 0.83 -3.30 -8.64
C ALA A 264 -0.27 -4.35 -8.42
N ASN A 265 0.11 -5.58 -8.08
CA ASN A 265 -0.82 -6.67 -7.74
C ASN A 265 -1.65 -6.35 -6.48
N ARG A 266 -1.07 -5.65 -5.50
CA ARG A 266 -1.82 -5.18 -4.32
C ARG A 266 -2.83 -4.10 -4.70
N CYS A 267 -2.50 -3.23 -5.65
CA CYS A 267 -3.44 -2.24 -6.18
C CYS A 267 -4.57 -2.89 -6.99
N ILE A 268 -4.27 -3.90 -7.82
CA ILE A 268 -5.26 -4.67 -8.58
C ILE A 268 -6.16 -5.48 -7.63
N ALA A 269 -5.58 -6.25 -6.70
CA ALA A 269 -6.35 -7.01 -5.71
C ALA A 269 -7.23 -6.09 -4.86
N ARG A 270 -6.73 -4.91 -4.45
CA ARG A 270 -7.53 -3.91 -3.75
C ARG A 270 -8.64 -3.32 -4.62
N TYR A 271 -8.37 -3.04 -5.89
CA TYR A 271 -9.38 -2.57 -6.84
C TYR A 271 -10.46 -3.62 -7.08
N SER A 272 -10.08 -4.89 -7.29
CA SER A 272 -11.00 -6.03 -7.38
C SER A 272 -11.85 -6.20 -6.12
N SER A 273 -11.23 -6.05 -4.94
CA SER A 273 -11.89 -6.20 -3.63
C SER A 273 -12.88 -5.07 -3.33
N CYS A 274 -12.64 -3.86 -3.86
CA CYS A 274 -13.48 -2.69 -3.61
C CYS A 274 -14.48 -2.35 -4.72
N GLY A 275 -14.18 -2.70 -5.97
CA GLY A 275 -14.91 -2.23 -7.14
C GLY A 275 -14.80 -0.71 -7.37
N ASP A 276 -15.62 -0.19 -8.30
CA ASP A 276 -15.56 1.20 -8.74
C ASP A 276 -16.96 1.82 -8.86
N PRO A 277 -17.30 2.86 -8.07
CA PRO A 277 -18.61 3.52 -8.14
C PRO A 277 -18.92 4.17 -9.50
N PHE A 278 -17.91 4.42 -10.32
CA PHE A 278 -18.02 5.01 -11.65
C PHE A 278 -17.68 4.01 -12.77
N GLY A 279 -17.48 2.74 -12.41
CA GLY A 279 -17.26 1.66 -13.36
C GLY A 279 -18.41 1.52 -14.35
N GLN A 280 -18.07 1.24 -15.61
CA GLN A 280 -19.03 1.16 -16.72
C GLN A 280 -19.64 -0.23 -16.91
N ASP A 281 -19.06 -1.24 -16.25
CA ASP A 281 -19.49 -2.63 -16.32
C ASP A 281 -20.11 -3.07 -14.98
N TRP A 282 -21.14 -3.92 -15.03
CA TRP A 282 -21.61 -4.64 -13.86
C TRP A 282 -20.84 -5.96 -13.79
N VAL A 283 -19.90 -6.08 -12.85
CA VAL A 283 -19.05 -7.27 -12.70
C VAL A 283 -18.88 -7.56 -11.21
N PRO A 284 -19.90 -8.10 -10.52
CA PRO A 284 -19.85 -8.29 -9.08
C PRO A 284 -18.75 -9.28 -8.68
N ALA A 285 -18.25 -9.12 -7.46
CA ALA A 285 -17.15 -9.93 -6.94
C ALA A 285 -17.64 -11.28 -6.38
N GLU A 286 -16.87 -12.32 -6.66
CA GLU A 286 -16.97 -13.66 -6.08
C GLU A 286 -15.76 -13.90 -5.16
N CYS A 287 -16.04 -14.37 -3.95
CA CYS A 287 -15.07 -14.69 -2.91
C CYS A 287 -14.89 -16.20 -2.86
N ASP A 288 -13.71 -16.67 -3.25
CA ASP A 288 -13.35 -18.08 -3.25
C ASP A 288 -12.53 -18.44 -2.01
N VAL A 289 -12.83 -19.61 -1.44
CA VAL A 289 -12.10 -20.15 -0.29
C VAL A 289 -12.36 -21.65 -0.17
N SER A 290 -11.35 -22.41 0.26
CA SER A 290 -11.53 -23.83 0.59
C SER A 290 -11.97 -24.04 2.04
N ILE A 291 -12.86 -25.01 2.27
CA ILE A 291 -13.21 -25.47 3.62
C ILE A 291 -12.01 -26.09 4.33
N ARG A 292 -11.02 -26.59 3.59
CA ARG A 292 -9.74 -27.13 4.08
C ARG A 292 -8.60 -26.17 3.75
N PRO A 293 -7.38 -26.36 4.29
CA PRO A 293 -6.20 -25.60 3.85
C PRO A 293 -5.91 -25.76 2.36
N GLY A 294 -6.08 -26.98 1.83
CA GLY A 294 -5.88 -27.32 0.43
C GLY A 294 -7.11 -27.16 -0.45
N TRP A 295 -6.92 -27.05 -1.77
CA TRP A 295 -8.01 -27.11 -2.74
C TRP A 295 -8.43 -28.56 -2.97
N PHE A 296 -7.47 -29.47 -3.15
CA PHE A 296 -7.76 -30.91 -3.19
C PHE A 296 -7.88 -31.50 -1.78
N TRP A 297 -8.51 -32.67 -1.67
CA TRP A 297 -8.64 -33.34 -0.38
C TRP A 297 -7.32 -33.99 0.02
N HIS A 298 -6.83 -33.62 1.19
CA HIS A 298 -5.66 -34.22 1.84
C HIS A 298 -6.07 -34.91 3.15
N ALA A 299 -5.60 -36.14 3.34
CA ALA A 299 -5.95 -36.93 4.53
C ALA A 299 -5.44 -36.32 5.85
N SER A 300 -4.35 -35.54 5.77
CA SER A 300 -3.72 -34.85 6.90
C SER A 300 -4.48 -33.60 7.35
N GLU A 301 -5.38 -33.08 6.50
CA GLU A 301 -6.07 -31.82 6.72
C GLU A 301 -7.39 -31.98 7.46
N LYS A 302 -7.87 -30.87 8.03
CA LYS A 302 -9.15 -30.77 8.72
C LYS A 302 -9.95 -29.59 8.20
N PRO A 303 -11.29 -29.69 8.18
CA PRO A 303 -12.13 -28.56 7.79
C PRO A 303 -11.99 -27.41 8.77
N LYS A 304 -12.18 -26.19 8.27
CA LYS A 304 -12.37 -24.96 9.04
C LYS A 304 -13.56 -25.13 9.99
N SER A 305 -13.52 -24.40 11.09
CA SER A 305 -14.61 -24.41 12.06
C SER A 305 -15.86 -23.73 11.51
N VAL A 306 -17.03 -24.11 12.01
CA VAL A 306 -18.30 -23.46 11.66
C VAL A 306 -18.29 -21.96 11.94
N THR A 307 -17.63 -21.53 13.01
CA THR A 307 -17.47 -20.11 13.37
C THR A 307 -16.61 -19.34 12.37
N THR A 308 -15.57 -19.99 11.82
CA THR A 308 -14.76 -19.40 10.76
C THR A 308 -15.59 -19.23 9.49
N LEU A 309 -16.41 -20.23 9.12
CA LEU A 309 -17.30 -20.12 7.96
C LEU A 309 -18.37 -19.03 8.14
N LEU A 310 -18.87 -18.84 9.36
CA LEU A 310 -19.79 -17.75 9.68
C LEU A 310 -19.13 -16.36 9.51
N ASP A 311 -17.91 -16.19 10.02
CA ASP A 311 -17.14 -14.94 9.84
C ASP A 311 -16.83 -14.66 8.36
N ILE A 312 -16.46 -15.69 7.59
CA ILE A 312 -16.29 -15.60 6.14
C ILE A 312 -17.60 -15.17 5.47
N TYR A 313 -18.76 -15.74 5.85
CA TYR A 313 -20.06 -15.35 5.30
C TYR A 313 -20.37 -13.86 5.54
N TYR A 314 -20.08 -13.33 6.74
CA TYR A 314 -20.20 -11.88 7.01
C TYR A 314 -19.23 -11.03 6.19
N LYS A 315 -18.05 -11.55 5.86
CA LYS A 315 -16.99 -10.85 5.10
C LYS A 315 -17.07 -11.05 3.58
N SER A 316 -17.95 -11.91 3.09
CA SER A 316 -18.20 -12.16 1.66
C SER A 316 -19.62 -11.76 1.29
N VAL A 317 -20.60 -12.64 1.54
CA VAL A 317 -22.03 -12.41 1.28
C VAL A 317 -22.54 -11.17 2.01
N GLY A 318 -22.09 -10.97 3.25
CA GLY A 318 -22.39 -9.78 4.04
C GLY A 318 -21.79 -8.48 3.50
N ARG A 319 -21.01 -8.52 2.42
CA ARG A 319 -20.36 -7.37 1.77
C ARG A 319 -20.65 -7.32 0.28
N ASN A 320 -21.85 -7.70 -0.16
CA ASN A 320 -22.30 -7.64 -1.55
C ASN A 320 -21.57 -8.60 -2.51
N CYS A 321 -20.90 -9.64 -2.00
CA CYS A 321 -20.23 -10.66 -2.82
C CYS A 321 -21.00 -11.97 -2.84
N LEU A 322 -20.61 -12.88 -3.73
CA LEU A 322 -20.99 -14.29 -3.64
C LEU A 322 -19.87 -15.08 -2.97
N LEU A 323 -20.21 -16.08 -2.14
CA LEU A 323 -19.23 -17.00 -1.55
C LEU A 323 -19.20 -18.33 -2.31
N ILE A 324 -18.07 -18.64 -2.95
CA ILE A 324 -17.83 -19.96 -3.51
C ILE A 324 -16.94 -20.77 -2.55
N LEU A 325 -17.54 -21.75 -1.88
CA LEU A 325 -16.86 -22.56 -0.87
C LEU A 325 -16.41 -23.89 -1.49
N ASN A 326 -15.10 -24.13 -1.55
CA ASN A 326 -14.57 -25.41 -2.01
C ASN A 326 -14.67 -26.49 -0.92
N VAL A 327 -15.22 -27.65 -1.29
CA VAL A 327 -15.40 -28.82 -0.43
C VAL A 327 -14.94 -30.06 -1.19
N PRO A 328 -13.66 -30.43 -1.11
CA PRO A 328 -13.10 -31.43 -2.00
C PRO A 328 -13.53 -32.85 -1.62
N PRO A 329 -14.01 -33.68 -2.57
CA PRO A 329 -14.22 -35.10 -2.34
C PRO A 329 -12.91 -35.82 -2.00
N ASN A 330 -12.97 -36.79 -1.08
CA ASN A 330 -11.83 -37.61 -0.68
C ASN A 330 -11.48 -38.68 -1.73
N SER A 331 -10.41 -39.45 -1.48
CA SER A 331 -9.96 -40.50 -2.40
C SER A 331 -10.97 -41.65 -2.65
N SER A 332 -12.01 -41.78 -1.82
CA SER A 332 -13.11 -42.72 -2.11
C SER A 332 -14.13 -42.16 -3.11
N GLY A 333 -14.12 -40.85 -3.36
CA GLY A 333 -15.09 -40.13 -4.18
C GLY A 333 -16.30 -39.57 -3.40
N LEU A 334 -16.15 -39.37 -2.09
CA LEU A 334 -17.21 -38.86 -1.21
C LEU A 334 -16.74 -37.58 -0.49
N ILE A 335 -17.67 -36.67 -0.20
CA ILE A 335 -17.40 -35.60 0.78
C ILE A 335 -17.29 -36.26 2.15
N SER A 336 -16.24 -35.94 2.88
CA SER A 336 -15.95 -36.56 4.18
C SER A 336 -17.04 -36.26 5.21
N ASP A 337 -17.21 -37.16 6.18
CA ASP A 337 -18.20 -36.98 7.26
C ASP A 337 -17.93 -35.71 8.06
N GLU A 338 -16.66 -35.37 8.27
CA GLU A 338 -16.26 -34.14 8.96
C GLU A 338 -16.68 -32.88 8.19
N ASP A 339 -16.48 -32.85 6.87
CA ASP A 339 -16.85 -31.68 6.06
C ASP A 339 -18.38 -31.53 5.99
N ARG A 340 -19.11 -32.65 5.86
CA ARG A 340 -20.59 -32.64 5.89
C ARG A 340 -21.14 -32.13 7.21
N GLN A 341 -20.54 -32.52 8.32
CA GLN A 341 -20.94 -32.05 9.64
C GLN A 341 -20.76 -30.53 9.77
N VAL A 342 -19.61 -30.00 9.35
CA VAL A 342 -19.35 -28.55 9.41
C VAL A 342 -20.33 -27.77 8.53
N ILE A 343 -20.64 -28.27 7.33
CA ILE A 343 -21.63 -27.63 6.43
C ILE A 343 -23.02 -27.64 7.06
N GLN A 344 -23.42 -28.76 7.67
CA GLN A 344 -24.70 -28.85 8.36
C GLN A 344 -24.80 -27.86 9.53
N GLU A 345 -23.78 -27.82 10.39
CA GLU A 345 -23.72 -26.87 11.51
C GLU A 345 -23.74 -25.41 11.00
N PHE A 346 -23.05 -25.13 9.90
CA PHE A 346 -23.02 -23.81 9.27
C PHE A 346 -24.41 -23.39 8.78
N THR A 347 -25.13 -24.29 8.10
CA THR A 347 -26.53 -24.07 7.70
C THR A 347 -27.43 -23.81 8.90
N GLU A 348 -27.34 -24.64 9.93
CA GLU A 348 -28.16 -24.53 11.13
C GLU A 348 -27.96 -23.19 11.84
N ILE A 349 -26.71 -22.72 11.95
CA ILE A 349 -26.39 -21.43 12.54
C ILE A 349 -26.92 -20.27 11.68
N ARG A 350 -26.68 -20.26 10.36
CA ARG A 350 -27.23 -19.19 9.49
C ARG A 350 -28.76 -19.15 9.56
N HIS A 351 -29.41 -20.30 9.50
CA HIS A 351 -30.87 -20.38 9.61
C HIS A 351 -31.36 -19.87 10.98
N SER A 352 -30.65 -20.21 12.07
CA SER A 352 -30.98 -19.71 13.41
C SER A 352 -30.88 -18.19 13.52
N ILE A 353 -29.94 -17.55 12.82
CA ILE A 353 -29.73 -16.09 12.89
C ILE A 353 -30.75 -15.36 12.00
N PHE A 354 -30.92 -15.81 10.75
CA PHE A 354 -31.59 -15.02 9.70
C PHE A 354 -33.01 -15.46 9.35
N SER A 355 -33.54 -16.54 9.93
CA SER A 355 -34.89 -17.04 9.58
C SER A 355 -36.04 -16.11 9.98
N GLN A 356 -35.86 -15.24 10.99
CA GLN A 356 -36.90 -14.31 11.42
C GLN A 356 -36.29 -12.97 11.82
N SER A 357 -36.63 -11.92 11.07
CA SER A 357 -36.27 -10.55 11.42
C SER A 357 -37.15 -10.03 12.57
N PHE A 358 -36.55 -9.35 13.53
CA PHE A 358 -37.29 -8.65 14.58
C PHE A 358 -38.01 -7.40 14.06
N ALA A 359 -37.69 -6.93 12.84
CA ALA A 359 -38.35 -5.81 12.21
C ALA A 359 -39.64 -6.18 11.45
N THR A 360 -39.98 -7.47 11.27
CA THR A 360 -41.11 -7.91 10.41
C THR A 360 -42.44 -7.23 10.73
N ASN A 361 -42.71 -6.90 11.99
CA ASN A 361 -43.95 -6.22 12.42
C ASN A 361 -43.70 -4.76 12.87
N ALA A 362 -42.56 -4.18 12.51
CA ALA A 362 -42.22 -2.82 12.90
C ALA A 362 -43.12 -1.80 12.21
N SER A 363 -43.36 -0.68 12.88
CA SER A 363 -43.91 0.52 12.22
C SER A 363 -42.77 1.29 11.59
N VAL A 364 -42.87 1.61 10.30
CA VAL A 364 -41.81 2.31 9.56
C VAL A 364 -42.34 3.61 9.00
N THR A 365 -41.62 4.70 9.26
CA THR A 365 -41.87 6.02 8.66
C THR A 365 -40.61 6.50 7.96
N ALA A 366 -40.74 7.23 6.86
CA ALA A 366 -39.61 7.81 6.15
C ALA A 366 -39.75 9.32 6.01
N SER A 367 -38.64 10.02 5.76
CA SER A 367 -38.61 11.46 5.51
C SER A 367 -39.47 11.88 4.31
N SER A 368 -39.54 11.02 3.28
CA SER A 368 -40.39 11.22 2.11
C SER A 368 -40.76 9.89 1.45
N VAL A 369 -41.78 9.92 0.59
CA VAL A 369 -42.24 8.79 -0.23
C VAL A 369 -42.55 9.30 -1.63
N ARG A 370 -42.02 8.62 -2.65
CA ARG A 370 -42.26 8.97 -4.05
C ARG A 370 -43.74 8.91 -4.39
N GLY A 371 -44.31 10.02 -4.86
CA GLY A 371 -45.74 10.11 -5.19
C GLY A 371 -46.65 10.42 -4.01
N GLY A 372 -46.07 10.78 -2.86
CA GLY A 372 -46.79 11.16 -1.64
C GLY A 372 -46.84 10.04 -0.60
N MET A 373 -47.11 10.41 0.66
CA MET A 373 -47.07 9.51 1.82
C MET A 373 -48.09 8.35 1.74
N ASP A 374 -49.17 8.53 0.99
CA ASP A 374 -50.20 7.50 0.80
C ASP A 374 -49.88 6.53 -0.36
N ASN A 375 -48.73 6.68 -1.05
CA ASN A 375 -48.35 5.82 -2.15
C ASN A 375 -47.82 4.46 -1.65
N LEU A 376 -48.64 3.43 -1.82
CA LEU A 376 -48.33 2.05 -1.42
C LEU A 376 -47.21 1.41 -2.26
N GLN A 377 -46.94 1.89 -3.48
CA GLN A 377 -45.94 1.30 -4.36
C GLN A 377 -44.51 1.48 -3.84
N PHE A 378 -44.22 2.60 -3.16
CA PHE A 378 -42.89 2.95 -2.65
C PHE A 378 -42.89 3.18 -1.14
N ALA A 379 -43.87 2.59 -0.44
CA ALA A 379 -44.09 2.82 0.97
C ALA A 379 -42.89 2.38 1.83
N PRO A 380 -42.60 3.05 2.96
CA PRO A 380 -41.51 2.66 3.86
C PRO A 380 -41.65 1.22 4.39
N ALA A 381 -42.87 0.72 4.55
CA ALA A 381 -43.14 -0.65 4.99
C ALA A 381 -42.67 -1.73 4.01
N ASN A 382 -42.39 -1.37 2.75
CA ASN A 382 -41.91 -2.31 1.73
C ASN A 382 -40.56 -2.94 2.09
N VAL A 383 -39.77 -2.31 2.96
CA VAL A 383 -38.44 -2.80 3.37
C VAL A 383 -38.49 -3.91 4.43
N LEU A 384 -39.68 -4.26 4.93
CA LEU A 384 -39.84 -5.29 5.97
C LEU A 384 -39.95 -6.71 5.40
N GLU A 385 -40.15 -6.84 4.09
CA GLU A 385 -40.22 -8.10 3.38
C GLU A 385 -38.93 -8.30 2.55
N ASP A 386 -38.31 -9.46 2.67
CA ASP A 386 -37.06 -9.75 1.96
C ASP A 386 -37.33 -9.99 0.46
N SER A 387 -37.36 -8.90 -0.31
CA SER A 387 -37.66 -8.92 -1.74
C SER A 387 -36.95 -7.78 -2.45
N ILE A 388 -36.19 -8.09 -3.50
CA ILE A 388 -35.60 -7.05 -4.36
C ILE A 388 -36.65 -6.31 -5.20
N TYR A 389 -37.87 -6.84 -5.33
CA TYR A 389 -38.91 -6.27 -6.21
C TYR A 389 -39.84 -5.29 -5.51
N SER A 390 -39.82 -5.27 -4.17
CA SER A 390 -40.53 -4.31 -3.33
C SER A 390 -39.48 -3.43 -2.66
N TYR A 391 -39.65 -2.10 -2.71
CA TYR A 391 -38.67 -1.19 -2.13
C TYR A 391 -39.31 0.12 -1.71
N TRP A 392 -38.66 0.79 -0.77
CA TRP A 392 -38.90 2.19 -0.50
C TRP A 392 -38.14 3.07 -1.50
N ALA A 393 -38.79 4.14 -1.95
CA ALA A 393 -38.18 5.17 -2.77
C ALA A 393 -38.57 6.57 -2.24
N PRO A 394 -37.61 7.47 -2.03
CA PRO A 394 -37.89 8.83 -1.62
C PRO A 394 -38.49 9.65 -2.77
N GLN A 395 -39.09 10.79 -2.41
CA GLN A 395 -39.50 11.79 -3.39
C GLN A 395 -38.27 12.31 -4.16
N GLU A 396 -38.47 12.66 -5.43
CA GLU A 396 -37.38 13.08 -6.32
C GLU A 396 -36.74 14.40 -5.87
N GLY A 397 -35.41 14.43 -5.82
CA GLY A 397 -34.64 15.65 -5.50
C GLY A 397 -34.56 15.99 -4.01
N GLU A 398 -34.95 15.06 -3.14
CA GLU A 398 -34.78 15.20 -1.70
C GLU A 398 -33.30 15.19 -1.29
N SER A 399 -32.98 15.94 -0.23
CA SER A 399 -31.61 16.09 0.29
C SER A 399 -31.39 15.40 1.64
N SER A 400 -32.42 14.74 2.17
CA SER A 400 -32.40 14.02 3.44
C SER A 400 -33.20 12.72 3.32
N TRP A 401 -32.53 11.59 3.53
CA TRP A 401 -33.12 10.25 3.40
C TRP A 401 -33.02 9.52 4.72
N GLU A 402 -34.11 9.55 5.48
CA GLU A 402 -34.17 8.91 6.80
C GLU A 402 -35.36 7.97 6.86
N MET A 403 -35.16 6.80 7.47
CA MET A 403 -36.21 5.83 7.80
C MET A 403 -36.14 5.52 9.28
N LEU A 404 -37.24 5.74 9.99
CA LEU A 404 -37.41 5.43 11.40
C LEU A 404 -38.21 4.13 11.54
N PHE A 405 -37.69 3.22 12.35
CA PHE A 405 -38.27 1.91 12.65
C PHE A 405 -38.64 1.86 14.13
N ASP A 406 -39.91 1.57 14.42
CA ASP A 406 -40.40 1.24 15.77
C ASP A 406 -40.70 -0.25 15.83
N LEU A 407 -39.89 -1.00 16.57
CA LEU A 407 -40.06 -2.45 16.77
C LEU A 407 -41.28 -2.80 17.65
N GLY A 408 -41.97 -1.82 18.21
CA GLY A 408 -43.14 -1.95 19.09
C GLY A 408 -42.81 -2.34 20.54
N ARG A 409 -41.58 -2.83 20.78
CA ARG A 409 -41.03 -3.13 22.10
C ARG A 409 -39.50 -3.07 22.06
N SER A 410 -38.88 -2.92 23.22
CA SER A 410 -37.43 -3.08 23.39
C SER A 410 -37.01 -4.52 23.08
N ILE A 411 -36.05 -4.71 22.18
CA ILE A 411 -35.52 -6.02 21.78
C ILE A 411 -33.99 -5.95 21.77
N SER A 412 -33.34 -7.05 22.16
CA SER A 412 -31.88 -7.19 22.04
C SER A 412 -31.49 -7.78 20.68
N PHE A 413 -30.57 -7.13 19.99
CA PHE A 413 -30.07 -7.53 18.67
C PHE A 413 -28.62 -7.07 18.48
N ASN A 414 -27.93 -7.64 17.49
CA ASN A 414 -26.50 -7.35 17.23
C ASN A 414 -26.10 -7.49 15.75
N VAL A 415 -27.08 -7.73 14.87
CA VAL A 415 -26.88 -7.84 13.43
C VAL A 415 -27.96 -7.06 12.70
N LEU A 416 -27.54 -6.27 11.71
CA LEU A 416 -28.44 -5.63 10.73
C LEU A 416 -28.19 -6.19 9.33
N GLN A 417 -29.26 -6.36 8.56
CA GLN A 417 -29.21 -6.69 7.14
C GLN A 417 -29.82 -5.56 6.33
N LEU A 418 -29.10 -5.07 5.33
CA LEU A 418 -29.63 -4.10 4.37
C LEU A 418 -29.49 -4.64 2.95
N GLN A 419 -30.46 -4.32 2.09
CA GLN A 419 -30.43 -4.65 0.67
C GLN A 419 -30.91 -3.46 -0.18
N GLU A 420 -30.30 -3.32 -1.36
CA GLU A 420 -30.78 -2.47 -2.45
C GLU A 420 -31.44 -3.33 -3.54
N PRO A 421 -32.44 -2.80 -4.27
CA PRO A 421 -32.99 -3.45 -5.45
C PRO A 421 -31.98 -3.37 -6.61
N ILE A 422 -30.95 -4.23 -6.62
CA ILE A 422 -29.79 -4.14 -7.52
C ILE A 422 -30.13 -4.18 -9.02
N GLN A 423 -31.31 -4.70 -9.41
CA GLN A 423 -31.81 -4.58 -10.79
C GLN A 423 -32.09 -3.12 -11.22
N MET A 424 -32.11 -2.19 -10.27
CA MET A 424 -32.22 -0.74 -10.46
C MET A 424 -30.87 -0.02 -10.28
N GLY A 425 -29.76 -0.77 -10.20
CA GLY A 425 -28.40 -0.29 -9.96
C GLY A 425 -28.07 -0.21 -8.46
N GLN A 426 -26.76 -0.22 -8.15
CA GLN A 426 -26.25 0.04 -6.79
C GLN A 426 -26.06 1.55 -6.59
N ARG A 427 -26.61 2.11 -5.52
CA ARG A 427 -26.76 3.56 -5.33
C ARG A 427 -26.09 4.08 -4.08
N VAL A 428 -26.25 3.41 -2.95
CA VAL A 428 -25.80 3.91 -1.65
C VAL A 428 -24.27 3.95 -1.59
N ILE A 429 -23.72 5.12 -1.27
CA ILE A 429 -22.27 5.34 -1.09
C ILE A 429 -21.93 5.23 0.40
N GLU A 430 -22.70 5.92 1.25
CA GLU A 430 -22.45 6.05 2.69
C GLU A 430 -23.77 6.13 3.46
N PHE A 431 -23.83 5.48 4.62
CA PHE A 431 -24.98 5.48 5.51
C PHE A 431 -24.58 5.19 6.96
N HIS A 432 -25.45 5.56 7.88
CA HIS A 432 -25.35 5.19 9.28
C HIS A 432 -26.69 4.71 9.84
N VAL A 433 -26.61 3.98 10.95
CA VAL A 433 -27.78 3.53 11.72
C VAL A 433 -27.65 3.96 13.17
N ASP A 434 -28.65 4.68 13.64
CA ASP A 434 -28.79 5.08 15.04
C ASP A 434 -29.83 4.21 15.76
N VAL A 435 -29.68 4.09 17.08
CA VAL A 435 -30.69 3.51 17.98
C VAL A 435 -31.00 4.48 19.12
N LEU A 436 -32.24 4.43 19.62
CA LEU A 436 -32.63 5.24 20.77
C LEU A 436 -32.35 4.49 22.07
N VAL A 437 -31.36 4.96 22.84
CA VAL A 437 -31.01 4.39 24.15
C VAL A 437 -30.98 5.51 25.18
N ASN A 438 -31.74 5.35 26.28
CA ASN A 438 -31.88 6.36 27.33
C ASN A 438 -32.33 7.74 26.79
N GLU A 439 -33.32 7.76 25.89
CA GLU A 439 -33.84 8.97 25.24
C GLU A 439 -32.81 9.74 24.38
N LEU A 440 -31.68 9.11 24.04
CA LEU A 440 -30.65 9.68 23.19
C LEU A 440 -30.39 8.77 21.99
N TRP A 441 -30.35 9.37 20.80
CA TRP A 441 -29.93 8.69 19.58
C TRP A 441 -28.42 8.41 19.64
N GLN A 442 -28.03 7.16 19.44
CA GLN A 442 -26.65 6.70 19.43
C GLN A 442 -26.38 5.93 18.14
N THR A 443 -25.35 6.34 17.41
CA THR A 443 -24.90 5.64 16.21
C THR A 443 -24.25 4.32 16.58
N ILE A 444 -24.80 3.22 16.05
CA ILE A 444 -24.29 1.85 16.27
C ILE A 444 -23.52 1.32 15.08
N VAL A 445 -23.75 1.89 13.90
CA VAL A 445 -23.10 1.48 12.65
C VAL A 445 -22.88 2.70 11.76
N GLU A 446 -21.66 2.84 11.27
CA GLU A 446 -21.28 3.70 10.14
C GLU A 446 -20.70 2.78 9.05
N ALA A 447 -21.23 2.85 7.83
CA ALA A 447 -20.84 1.92 6.77
C ALA A 447 -20.96 2.53 5.36
N THR A 448 -20.26 1.89 4.42
CA THR A 448 -20.26 2.25 3.01
C THR A 448 -20.86 1.13 2.17
N THR A 449 -21.60 1.48 1.11
CA THR A 449 -22.23 0.57 0.13
C THR A 449 -23.17 -0.50 0.73
N ILE A 450 -24.27 -0.79 0.05
CA ILE A 450 -25.18 -1.88 0.46
C ILE A 450 -25.18 -2.98 -0.60
N GLY A 451 -25.54 -2.66 -1.84
CA GLY A 451 -25.65 -3.64 -2.92
C GLY A 451 -26.73 -4.68 -2.64
N TYR A 452 -26.52 -5.92 -3.07
CA TYR A 452 -27.50 -6.99 -2.91
C TYR A 452 -27.74 -7.33 -1.44
N LYS A 453 -26.68 -7.53 -0.67
CA LYS A 453 -26.78 -7.89 0.74
C LYS A 453 -25.61 -7.29 1.53
N ARG A 454 -25.97 -6.59 2.61
CA ARG A 454 -25.04 -6.01 3.57
C ARG A 454 -25.38 -6.48 4.97
N LEU A 455 -24.46 -7.19 5.62
CA LEU A 455 -24.61 -7.68 6.99
C LEU A 455 -23.65 -6.94 7.92
N LEU A 456 -24.18 -6.32 8.97
CA LEU A 456 -23.42 -5.46 9.87
C LEU A 456 -23.52 -6.03 11.28
N GLN A 457 -22.39 -6.50 11.81
CA GLN A 457 -22.28 -6.99 13.18
C GLN A 457 -21.78 -5.88 14.12
N PHE A 458 -22.34 -5.79 15.32
CA PHE A 458 -21.94 -4.86 16.37
C PHE A 458 -22.21 -5.49 17.76
N PRO A 459 -21.76 -4.90 18.87
CA PRO A 459 -22.09 -5.41 20.21
C PRO A 459 -23.60 -5.46 20.45
N ALA A 460 -24.08 -6.48 21.17
CA ALA A 460 -25.50 -6.62 21.45
C ALA A 460 -26.04 -5.41 22.22
N ILE A 461 -27.12 -4.83 21.69
CA ILE A 461 -27.77 -3.64 22.22
C ILE A 461 -29.25 -3.90 22.36
N GLU A 462 -29.88 -3.23 23.33
CA GLU A 462 -31.32 -3.28 23.54
C GLU A 462 -31.94 -1.95 23.13
N SER A 463 -32.89 -1.99 22.18
CA SER A 463 -33.60 -0.80 21.72
C SER A 463 -34.97 -1.17 21.14
N GLN A 464 -35.90 -0.22 21.19
CA GLN A 464 -37.16 -0.27 20.45
C GLN A 464 -37.09 0.49 19.12
N TYR A 465 -36.28 1.55 19.05
CA TYR A 465 -36.25 2.45 17.90
C TYR A 465 -34.90 2.39 17.19
N LEU A 466 -34.96 2.32 15.86
CA LEU A 466 -33.80 2.42 14.97
C LEU A 466 -34.05 3.50 13.93
N LYS A 467 -33.00 4.17 13.49
CA LYS A 467 -33.06 5.14 12.40
C LYS A 467 -31.96 4.84 11.39
N LEU A 468 -32.34 4.53 10.16
CA LEU A 468 -31.43 4.44 9.01
C LEU A 468 -31.36 5.81 8.35
N SER A 469 -30.15 6.34 8.19
CA SER A 469 -29.89 7.59 7.49
C SER A 469 -28.91 7.33 6.35
N ILE A 470 -29.30 7.66 5.12
CA ILE A 470 -28.42 7.57 3.95
C ILE A 470 -27.73 8.93 3.79
N ASP A 471 -26.40 8.94 3.91
CA ASP A 471 -25.60 10.16 3.92
C ASP A 471 -25.19 10.57 2.50
N ASN A 472 -24.96 9.58 1.64
CA ASN A 472 -24.55 9.82 0.26
C ASN A 472 -24.98 8.68 -0.68
N ALA A 473 -25.37 9.03 -1.91
CA ALA A 473 -25.80 8.08 -2.92
C ALA A 473 -25.57 8.61 -4.35
N ARG A 474 -25.39 7.69 -5.32
CA ARG A 474 -25.22 8.01 -6.75
C ARG A 474 -26.48 8.60 -7.40
N ALA A 475 -27.64 8.34 -6.79
CA ALA A 475 -28.97 8.86 -7.13
C ALA A 475 -29.88 8.67 -5.91
N ASP A 476 -31.17 9.05 -5.99
CA ASP A 476 -32.18 8.76 -4.97
C ASP A 476 -32.03 7.31 -4.46
N PRO A 477 -31.72 7.09 -3.17
CA PRO A 477 -31.44 5.76 -2.63
C PRO A 477 -32.70 4.90 -2.63
N LEU A 478 -32.53 3.61 -2.91
CA LEU A 478 -33.61 2.63 -2.88
C LEU A 478 -33.22 1.53 -1.90
N ILE A 479 -34.09 1.26 -0.94
CA ILE A 479 -33.88 0.21 0.06
C ILE A 479 -34.97 -0.84 -0.16
N SER A 480 -34.56 -2.08 -0.38
CA SER A 480 -35.48 -3.20 -0.61
C SER A 480 -35.68 -4.06 0.63
N PHE A 481 -34.71 -4.08 1.55
CA PHE A 481 -34.86 -4.81 2.82
C PHE A 481 -34.07 -4.18 3.96
N PHE A 482 -34.66 -4.18 5.15
CA PHE A 482 -34.04 -3.83 6.43
C PHE A 482 -34.39 -4.90 7.48
N GLY A 483 -33.42 -5.75 7.79
CA GLY A 483 -33.54 -6.84 8.75
C GLY A 483 -32.82 -6.54 10.06
N VAL A 484 -33.41 -6.97 11.18
CA VAL A 484 -32.83 -6.87 12.53
C VAL A 484 -32.74 -8.27 13.12
N PHE A 485 -31.54 -8.72 13.49
CA PHE A 485 -31.29 -10.10 13.90
C PHE A 485 -30.37 -10.20 15.13
N MET A 486 -30.39 -11.37 15.75
CA MET A 486 -29.47 -11.72 16.84
C MET A 486 -28.61 -12.91 16.43
N ASP A 487 -27.30 -12.71 16.50
CA ASP A 487 -26.27 -13.73 16.43
C ASP A 487 -25.77 -14.08 17.85
N PRO A 488 -26.29 -15.19 18.44
CA PRO A 488 -25.85 -15.68 19.74
C PRO A 488 -24.54 -16.49 19.67
N PHE A 489 -24.04 -16.80 18.48
CA PHE A 489 -22.90 -17.69 18.27
C PHE A 489 -21.60 -16.91 18.29
N SER A 490 -21.58 -15.74 17.67
CA SER A 490 -20.43 -14.83 17.70
C SER A 490 -20.24 -14.18 19.09
N THR A 491 -21.29 -14.09 19.92
CA THR A 491 -21.26 -13.46 21.25
C THR A 491 -20.83 -14.37 22.41
N ARG A 492 -20.94 -15.71 22.30
CA ARG A 492 -20.39 -16.64 23.32
C ARG A 492 -18.86 -16.62 23.42
N TYR A 493 -18.18 -16.06 22.42
CA TYR A 493 -16.72 -15.92 22.42
C TYR A 493 -16.20 -14.59 22.99
N ASN A 494 -17.09 -13.67 23.41
CA ASN A 494 -16.68 -12.50 24.18
C ASN A 494 -16.70 -12.74 25.70
N LEU A 495 -17.44 -13.74 26.22
CA LEU A 495 -17.62 -13.93 27.66
C LEU A 495 -16.62 -14.88 28.35
N GLU A 496 -15.86 -15.71 27.61
CA GLU A 496 -14.63 -16.35 28.15
C GLU A 496 -13.34 -15.58 27.78
N ASN A 497 -13.43 -14.62 26.85
CA ASN A 497 -12.34 -13.69 26.53
C ASN A 497 -12.42 -12.36 27.29
N HIS A 498 -13.32 -12.23 28.26
CA HIS A 498 -13.26 -11.18 29.28
C HIS A 498 -12.33 -11.52 30.46
N GLY A 499 -11.44 -12.51 30.28
CA GLY A 499 -10.48 -12.90 31.31
C GLY A 499 -9.23 -13.63 30.81
N LYS A 500 -8.63 -13.21 29.68
CA LYS A 500 -7.26 -13.47 29.15
C LYS A 500 -7.31 -13.83 27.64
N PRO A 501 -6.35 -13.33 26.83
CA PRO A 501 -6.27 -13.64 25.39
C PRO A 501 -5.43 -14.91 25.11
N PRO A 502 -5.87 -15.84 24.25
CA PRO A 502 -4.97 -16.84 23.64
C PRO A 502 -4.99 -16.73 22.10
N CYS A 503 -3.87 -16.34 21.50
CA CYS A 503 -2.86 -17.21 20.88
C CYS A 503 -3.24 -17.71 19.48
N THR A 504 -2.73 -16.96 18.52
CA THR A 504 -2.59 -17.22 17.09
C THR A 504 -1.85 -18.53 16.81
N ASN A 505 -2.42 -19.38 15.95
CA ASN A 505 -1.62 -20.10 14.96
C ASN A 505 -1.73 -19.34 13.64
N SER A 506 -0.57 -19.20 13.01
CA SER A 506 -0.22 -18.30 11.93
C SER A 506 -0.95 -18.55 10.62
N SER A 507 -0.98 -17.49 9.79
CA SER A 507 -1.30 -17.43 8.35
C SER A 507 -2.77 -17.27 7.90
N GLU A 508 -3.48 -16.26 8.42
CA GLU A 508 -4.63 -15.62 7.74
C GLU A 508 -4.38 -14.11 7.60
N VAL A 509 -4.69 -13.56 6.42
CA VAL A 509 -4.49 -12.17 6.04
C VAL A 509 -5.43 -11.27 6.85
N ILE A 510 -4.86 -10.47 7.75
CA ILE A 510 -5.57 -9.57 8.66
C ILE A 510 -6.01 -8.32 7.87
N MET A 511 -7.33 -8.13 7.69
CA MET A 511 -7.89 -6.79 7.43
C MET A 511 -7.39 -5.83 8.51
N PRO A 512 -6.74 -4.69 8.18
CA PRO A 512 -6.19 -3.83 9.19
C PRO A 512 -7.32 -3.26 10.05
N THR A 513 -7.25 -3.50 11.37
CA THR A 513 -8.06 -2.79 12.37
C THR A 513 -7.92 -1.27 12.19
N ALA A 514 -8.84 -0.45 12.72
CA ALA A 514 -8.69 1.01 12.71
C ALA A 514 -7.31 1.46 13.24
N GLU A 515 -6.76 0.69 14.19
CA GLU A 515 -5.41 0.89 14.72
C GLU A 515 -4.31 0.54 13.71
N ALA A 516 -4.46 -0.54 12.96
CA ALA A 516 -3.53 -0.89 11.90
C ALA A 516 -3.59 0.11 10.73
N VAL A 517 -4.77 0.66 10.38
CA VAL A 517 -4.88 1.77 9.41
C VAL A 517 -4.18 3.02 9.94
N THR A 518 -4.37 3.34 11.23
CA THR A 518 -3.68 4.47 11.86
C THR A 518 -2.16 4.27 11.85
N ALA A 519 -1.69 3.06 12.14
CA ALA A 519 -0.28 2.70 12.07
C ALA A 519 0.28 2.83 10.64
N LEU A 520 -0.47 2.36 9.63
CA LEU A 520 -0.14 2.52 8.21
C LEU A 520 0.05 4.00 7.84
N THR A 521 -0.90 4.86 8.20
CA THR A 521 -0.76 6.31 7.97
C THR A 521 0.38 6.92 8.78
N ALA A 522 0.79 6.32 9.90
CA ALA A 522 1.94 6.75 10.68
C ALA A 522 3.29 6.21 10.17
N GLY A 523 3.31 5.45 9.06
CA GLY A 523 4.52 4.93 8.44
C GLY A 523 4.94 3.54 8.91
N PHE A 524 4.04 2.79 9.58
CA PHE A 524 4.27 1.43 10.05
C PHE A 524 3.45 0.41 9.27
N PRO A 525 4.02 -0.72 8.85
CA PRO A 525 3.21 -1.80 8.29
C PRO A 525 2.27 -2.37 9.35
N ALA A 526 1.09 -2.82 8.90
CA ALA A 526 0.01 -3.26 9.78
C ALA A 526 0.38 -4.46 10.66
N ASP A 527 1.21 -5.36 10.14
CA ASP A 527 1.45 -6.72 10.64
C ASP A 527 2.94 -7.12 10.72
N SER A 528 3.86 -6.19 10.42
CA SER A 528 5.30 -6.41 10.49
C SER A 528 6.01 -5.30 11.28
N LEU A 529 7.27 -5.57 11.62
CA LEU A 529 8.19 -4.57 12.15
C LEU A 529 8.83 -3.81 11.00
N THR A 530 9.10 -2.52 11.20
CA THR A 530 9.98 -1.77 10.31
C THR A 530 11.43 -2.17 10.54
N ASP A 531 12.31 -1.90 9.57
CA ASP A 531 13.76 -2.10 9.74
C ASP A 531 14.29 -1.33 10.96
N GLU A 532 13.76 -0.13 11.23
CA GLU A 532 14.12 0.69 12.40
C GLU A 532 13.73 0.01 13.73
N GLU A 533 12.57 -0.65 13.77
CA GLU A 533 12.11 -1.41 14.95
C GLU A 533 12.98 -2.65 15.18
N ILE A 534 13.38 -3.32 14.10
CA ILE A 534 14.27 -4.49 14.15
C ILE A 534 15.65 -4.07 14.65
N GLU A 535 16.22 -2.99 14.11
CA GLU A 535 17.51 -2.45 14.53
C GLU A 535 17.50 -1.94 15.99
N ALA A 536 16.39 -1.37 16.43
CA ALA A 536 16.20 -0.95 17.81
C ALA A 536 16.04 -2.11 18.80
N GLY A 537 15.88 -3.35 18.31
CA GLY A 537 15.73 -4.53 19.14
C GLY A 537 14.49 -4.46 20.02
N VAL A 538 13.37 -3.97 19.47
CA VAL A 538 12.12 -3.78 20.24
C VAL A 538 11.48 -5.09 20.71
N VAL A 539 11.90 -6.20 20.11
CA VAL A 539 11.60 -7.57 20.51
C VAL A 539 12.87 -8.40 20.56
N SER A 540 12.85 -9.47 21.35
CA SER A 540 14.00 -10.37 21.54
C SER A 540 14.20 -11.28 20.33
N ASP A 541 13.09 -11.76 19.74
CA ASP A 541 13.07 -12.64 18.58
C ASP A 541 12.03 -12.17 17.54
N VAL A 542 12.46 -12.03 16.28
CA VAL A 542 11.60 -11.64 15.14
C VAL A 542 10.83 -12.86 14.62
N GLY A 543 9.54 -12.68 14.29
CA GLY A 543 8.65 -13.73 13.75
C GLY A 543 7.91 -14.57 14.80
N GLY A 544 8.05 -14.25 16.09
CA GLY A 544 7.36 -14.91 17.20
C GLY A 544 6.15 -14.13 17.76
N ILE A 545 5.51 -14.68 18.79
CA ILE A 545 4.37 -14.06 19.49
C ILE A 545 4.71 -12.70 20.11
N GLU A 546 5.98 -12.50 20.49
CA GLU A 546 6.48 -11.23 21.03
C GLU A 546 6.34 -10.08 20.02
N GLN A 547 6.64 -10.34 18.75
CA GLN A 547 6.43 -9.39 17.65
C GLN A 547 4.96 -9.05 17.48
N VAL A 548 4.07 -10.06 17.46
CA VAL A 548 2.62 -9.83 17.31
C VAL A 548 2.09 -8.93 18.44
N ASN A 549 2.46 -9.23 19.69
CA ASN A 549 2.05 -8.44 20.84
C ASN A 549 2.63 -7.02 20.81
N TYR A 550 3.91 -6.87 20.43
CA TYR A 550 4.53 -5.55 20.26
C TYR A 550 3.78 -4.73 19.21
N ILE A 551 3.46 -5.31 18.06
CA ILE A 551 2.76 -4.63 16.96
C ILE A 551 1.38 -4.14 17.40
N LEU A 552 0.62 -4.97 18.12
CA LEU A 552 -0.69 -4.57 18.66
C LEU A 552 -0.56 -3.41 19.65
N ILE A 553 0.39 -3.48 20.59
CA ILE A 553 0.63 -2.41 21.56
C ILE A 553 1.08 -1.11 20.87
N ARG A 554 2.01 -1.22 19.91
CA ARG A 554 2.52 -0.12 19.09
C ARG A 554 1.40 0.57 18.31
N ASN A 555 0.53 -0.21 17.65
CA ASN A 555 -0.62 0.31 16.91
C ASN A 555 -1.60 1.02 17.85
N HIS A 556 -1.91 0.43 19.02
CA HIS A 556 -2.81 1.02 20.00
C HIS A 556 -2.29 2.37 20.54
N ILE A 557 -1.00 2.46 20.89
CA ILE A 557 -0.38 3.70 21.35
C ILE A 557 -0.45 4.79 20.27
N LEU A 558 -0.15 4.44 19.02
CA LEU A 558 -0.25 5.36 17.88
C LEU A 558 -1.67 5.89 17.70
N THR A 559 -2.67 5.02 17.77
CA THR A 559 -4.08 5.40 17.67
C THR A 559 -4.48 6.36 18.78
N ARG A 560 -4.17 6.02 20.04
CA ARG A 560 -4.46 6.91 21.17
C ARG A 560 -3.80 8.27 21.02
N TRP A 561 -2.55 8.31 20.53
CA TRP A 561 -1.90 9.58 20.26
C TRP A 561 -2.60 10.37 19.14
N ARG A 562 -3.02 9.70 18.07
CA ARG A 562 -3.71 10.34 16.94
C ARG A 562 -5.10 10.86 17.33
N GLU A 563 -5.77 10.27 18.32
CA GLU A 563 -7.00 10.77 18.93
C GLU A 563 -6.75 11.99 19.85
N THR A 564 -5.60 12.01 20.54
CA THR A 564 -5.27 12.99 21.59
C THR A 564 -4.06 13.85 21.24
N PHE A 565 -3.83 14.11 19.95
CA PHE A 565 -2.61 14.72 19.39
C PHE A 565 -2.25 16.11 19.96
N ASN A 566 -3.12 16.71 20.77
CA ASN A 566 -2.94 17.97 21.47
C ASN A 566 -2.41 17.82 22.92
N SER A 567 -2.31 16.61 23.46
CA SER A 567 -2.05 16.36 24.89
C SER A 567 -0.94 15.32 25.09
N TRP A 568 0.06 15.55 25.95
CA TRP A 568 1.14 14.57 26.13
C TRP A 568 0.63 13.17 26.51
N LEU A 569 0.87 12.18 25.65
CA LEU A 569 0.46 10.80 25.89
C LEU A 569 1.44 10.13 26.86
N ALA A 570 0.97 9.86 28.07
CA ALA A 570 1.73 9.19 29.13
C ALA A 570 1.70 7.66 28.96
N LYS A 571 2.69 6.93 29.53
CA LYS A 571 2.76 5.46 29.42
C LYS A 571 1.82 4.77 30.42
N GLU A 572 1.66 5.37 31.59
CA GLU A 572 0.99 4.80 32.77
C GLU A 572 -0.46 4.36 32.49
N PRO A 573 -1.29 5.09 31.70
CA PRO A 573 -2.65 4.67 31.40
C PRO A 573 -2.76 3.35 30.62
N PHE A 574 -1.69 2.93 29.93
CA PHE A 574 -1.68 1.67 29.16
C PHE A 574 -1.31 0.46 30.03
N GLN A 575 -0.60 0.66 31.14
CA GLN A 575 -0.18 -0.44 32.03
C GLN A 575 -1.34 -1.31 32.54
N PRO A 576 -2.49 -0.77 33.01
CA PRO A 576 -3.61 -1.61 33.44
C PRO A 576 -4.34 -2.29 32.28
N LEU A 577 -4.15 -1.81 31.03
CA LEU A 577 -4.80 -2.34 29.83
C LEU A 577 -4.00 -3.48 29.18
N ILE A 578 -2.74 -3.66 29.56
CA ILE A 578 -1.81 -4.61 28.94
C ILE A 578 -1.50 -5.74 29.92
N PRO A 579 -1.48 -7.02 29.48
CA PRO A 579 -1.13 -8.14 30.35
C PRO A 579 0.25 -7.93 31.03
N PRO A 580 0.42 -8.28 32.32
CA PRO A 580 1.67 -8.01 33.05
C PRO A 580 2.94 -8.61 32.42
N HIS A 581 2.82 -9.72 31.69
CA HIS A 581 3.93 -10.35 30.98
C HIS A 581 4.36 -9.61 29.70
N CYS A 582 3.61 -8.58 29.28
CA CYS A 582 3.90 -7.72 28.13
C CYS A 582 4.32 -6.30 28.54
N ASP A 583 4.52 -5.99 29.83
CA ASP A 583 4.92 -4.64 30.29
C ASP A 583 6.29 -4.21 29.71
N HIS A 584 7.18 -5.16 29.45
CA HIS A 584 8.44 -4.89 28.75
C HIS A 584 8.20 -4.47 27.30
N LEU A 585 7.21 -5.06 26.61
CA LEU A 585 6.82 -4.69 25.24
C LEU A 585 6.12 -3.34 25.20
N LEU A 586 5.26 -3.04 26.17
CA LEU A 586 4.71 -1.69 26.35
C LEU A 586 5.83 -0.67 26.54
N THR A 587 6.80 -0.99 27.40
CA THR A 587 7.94 -0.12 27.64
C THR A 587 8.79 0.04 26.38
N ALA A 588 9.03 -1.03 25.61
CA ALA A 588 9.75 -0.99 24.35
C ALA A 588 9.01 -0.14 23.30
N ALA A 589 7.74 -0.42 23.04
CA ALA A 589 6.90 0.30 22.07
C ALA A 589 6.77 1.78 22.42
N TYR A 590 6.42 2.11 23.67
CA TYR A 590 6.31 3.50 24.11
C TYR A 590 7.66 4.21 24.00
N SER A 591 8.75 3.59 24.46
CA SER A 591 10.08 4.20 24.40
C SER A 591 10.51 4.44 22.95
N PHE A 592 10.28 3.46 22.07
CA PHE A 592 10.60 3.56 20.64
C PHE A 592 9.81 4.69 19.97
N LEU A 593 8.49 4.73 20.15
CA LEU A 593 7.61 5.74 19.54
C LEU A 593 7.94 7.15 20.02
N VAL A 594 8.27 7.33 21.31
CA VAL A 594 8.70 8.63 21.84
C VAL A 594 10.09 8.99 21.34
N SER A 595 11.06 8.07 21.38
CA SER A 595 12.46 8.38 21.05
C SER A 595 12.66 8.71 19.57
N HIS A 596 11.91 8.07 18.68
CA HIS A 596 11.96 8.30 17.23
C HIS A 596 10.99 9.39 16.77
N GLY A 597 10.16 9.94 17.67
CA GLY A 597 9.29 11.07 17.39
C GLY A 597 8.01 10.72 16.62
N TYR A 598 7.51 9.49 16.74
CA TYR A 598 6.22 9.09 16.18
C TYR A 598 5.01 9.55 17.02
N ILE A 599 5.23 9.75 18.32
CA ILE A 599 4.25 10.32 19.24
C ILE A 599 4.83 11.49 20.03
N ASN A 600 3.96 12.28 20.68
CA ASN A 600 4.34 13.37 21.58
C ASN A 600 5.21 14.47 20.95
N PHE A 601 5.20 14.61 19.62
CA PHE A 601 5.90 15.67 18.91
C PHE A 601 4.98 16.88 18.65
N GLY A 602 5.60 18.01 18.31
CA GLY A 602 4.91 19.19 17.80
C GLY A 602 4.89 20.37 18.77
N VAL A 603 3.76 21.07 18.81
CA VAL A 603 3.63 22.44 19.35
C VAL A 603 2.40 22.68 20.21
N ALA A 604 1.62 21.64 20.55
CA ALA A 604 0.49 21.80 21.44
C ALA A 604 0.93 22.27 22.86
N PRO A 605 0.11 23.05 23.59
CA PRO A 605 0.47 23.58 24.91
C PRO A 605 0.98 22.52 25.89
N ASP A 606 0.25 21.42 26.07
CA ASP A 606 0.62 20.32 26.98
C ASP A 606 1.96 19.67 26.61
N ILE A 607 2.29 19.61 25.31
CA ILE A 607 3.59 19.10 24.84
C ILE A 607 4.70 20.10 25.18
N LYS A 608 4.44 21.40 24.99
CA LYS A 608 5.39 22.47 25.32
C LYS A 608 5.74 22.49 26.80
N GLU A 609 4.75 22.27 27.67
CA GLU A 609 4.94 22.26 29.13
C GLU A 609 5.83 21.12 29.62
N ARG A 610 5.94 20.03 28.85
CA ARG A 610 6.82 18.90 29.16
C ARG A 610 8.29 19.14 28.83
N ILE A 611 8.60 20.17 28.03
CA ILE A 611 9.98 20.55 27.72
C ILE A 611 10.60 21.19 28.98
N PRO A 612 11.68 20.62 29.54
CA PRO A 612 12.34 21.19 30.70
C PRO A 612 12.83 22.62 30.44
N LYS A 613 12.58 23.54 31.38
CA LYS A 613 13.07 24.93 31.30
C LYS A 613 14.60 25.03 31.34
N GLU A 614 15.23 24.10 32.03
CA GLU A 614 16.68 23.97 32.15
C GLU A 614 17.12 22.58 31.67
N PRO A 615 18.29 22.44 31.04
CA PRO A 615 18.80 21.14 30.61
C PRO A 615 18.93 20.16 31.78
N THR A 616 18.39 18.95 31.62
CA THR A 616 18.48 17.88 32.63
C THR A 616 19.61 16.88 32.33
N ARG A 617 20.20 16.96 31.12
CA ARG A 617 21.38 16.20 30.70
C ARG A 617 22.61 17.11 30.61
N PRO A 618 23.80 16.61 30.96
CA PRO A 618 25.04 17.39 30.83
C PRO A 618 25.49 17.57 29.36
N THR A 619 24.94 16.76 28.45
CA THR A 619 25.36 16.70 27.06
C THR A 619 24.85 17.89 26.25
N THR A 620 25.75 18.57 25.53
CA THR A 620 25.46 19.71 24.67
C THR A 620 25.44 19.31 23.20
N VAL A 621 24.37 19.68 22.49
CA VAL A 621 24.21 19.43 21.05
C VAL A 621 24.15 20.77 20.32
N VAL A 622 25.03 20.95 19.33
CA VAL A 622 24.99 22.11 18.44
C VAL A 622 24.19 21.74 17.18
N VAL A 623 23.17 22.52 16.84
CA VAL A 623 22.36 22.32 15.63
C VAL A 623 22.69 23.43 14.63
N VAL A 624 23.05 23.08 13.40
CA VAL A 624 23.43 24.02 12.34
C VAL A 624 22.29 24.13 11.32
N GLY A 625 21.56 25.25 11.38
CA GLY A 625 20.42 25.57 10.53
C GLY A 625 19.07 25.54 11.29
N ALA A 626 18.30 26.62 11.18
CA ALA A 626 16.96 26.78 11.77
C ALA A 626 15.84 26.49 10.75
N GLY A 627 16.06 25.56 9.81
CA GLY A 627 14.99 25.03 8.95
C GLY A 627 14.08 24.06 9.69
N LEU A 628 13.07 23.49 9.02
CA LEU A 628 12.17 22.52 9.67
C LEU A 628 12.90 21.33 10.32
N ALA A 629 13.94 20.80 9.66
CA ALA A 629 14.76 19.72 10.21
C ALA A 629 15.46 20.11 11.53
N GLY A 630 16.17 21.25 11.53
CA GLY A 630 16.87 21.72 12.72
C GLY A 630 15.94 22.13 13.85
N LEU A 631 14.80 22.74 13.54
CA LEU A 631 13.77 23.09 14.52
C LEU A 631 13.11 21.86 15.15
N ALA A 632 12.74 20.87 14.32
CA ALA A 632 12.17 19.61 14.80
C ALA A 632 13.15 18.87 15.72
N ALA A 633 14.41 18.75 15.29
CA ALA A 633 15.47 18.13 16.08
C ALA A 633 15.72 18.87 17.40
N ALA A 634 15.85 20.19 17.36
CA ALA A 634 16.11 21.00 18.55
C ALA A 634 15.00 20.89 19.58
N ARG A 635 13.72 20.93 19.16
CA ARG A 635 12.59 20.74 20.08
C ARG A 635 12.61 19.36 20.73
N GLN A 636 12.82 18.29 19.95
CA GLN A 636 12.89 16.93 20.51
C GLN A 636 14.07 16.76 21.46
N LEU A 637 15.25 17.27 21.10
CA LEU A 637 16.43 17.20 21.96
C LEU A 637 16.23 17.98 23.27
N LEU A 638 15.59 19.15 23.23
CA LEU A 638 15.21 19.89 24.43
C LEU A 638 14.21 19.07 25.27
N ALA A 639 13.20 18.46 24.65
CA ALA A 639 12.24 17.59 25.34
C ALA A 639 12.92 16.39 26.01
N PHE A 640 13.97 15.84 25.40
CA PHE A 640 14.80 14.78 25.97
C PHE A 640 15.81 15.27 27.03
N GLY A 641 15.86 16.58 27.28
CA GLY A 641 16.64 17.21 28.34
C GLY A 641 18.06 17.64 27.95
N PHE A 642 18.43 17.59 26.66
CA PHE A 642 19.73 18.04 26.20
C PHE A 642 19.87 19.56 26.27
N LYS A 643 21.10 20.04 26.45
CA LYS A 643 21.43 21.44 26.19
C LYS A 643 21.60 21.63 24.69
N VAL A 644 20.76 22.45 24.07
CA VAL A 644 20.79 22.69 22.62
C VAL A 644 21.28 24.11 22.33
N ILE A 645 22.14 24.26 21.33
CA ILE A 645 22.54 25.55 20.76
C ILE A 645 22.24 25.49 19.27
N LEU A 646 21.26 26.25 18.80
CA LEU A 646 20.92 26.28 17.38
C LEU A 646 21.53 27.52 16.71
N LEU A 647 22.33 27.31 15.67
CA LEU A 647 23.01 28.37 14.92
C LEU A 647 22.34 28.55 13.55
N GLU A 648 21.91 29.77 13.24
CA GLU A 648 21.29 30.12 11.96
C GLU A 648 22.08 31.23 11.27
N GLY A 649 22.43 31.03 10.00
CA GLY A 649 23.18 32.01 9.22
C GLY A 649 22.35 33.24 8.85
N ARG A 650 21.04 33.07 8.70
CA ARG A 650 20.09 34.15 8.37
C ARG A 650 19.66 34.92 9.63
N LYS A 651 18.93 36.00 9.39
CA LYS A 651 18.25 36.81 10.42
C LYS A 651 16.89 36.24 10.85
N ARG A 652 16.51 35.09 10.30
CA ARG A 652 15.20 34.45 10.46
C ARG A 652 15.37 32.93 10.47
N CYS A 653 14.44 32.24 11.11
CA CYS A 653 14.28 30.80 11.00
C CYS A 653 13.45 30.41 9.75
N GLY A 654 13.25 29.11 9.56
CA GLY A 654 12.44 28.51 8.50
C GLY A 654 13.23 28.06 7.27
N GLY A 655 14.39 28.67 7.01
CA GLY A 655 15.21 28.33 5.84
C GLY A 655 14.41 28.49 4.54
N ARG A 656 14.17 27.37 3.85
CA ARG A 656 13.37 27.26 2.61
C ARG A 656 11.86 27.26 2.83
N VAL A 657 11.37 27.26 4.07
CA VAL A 657 9.98 27.63 4.40
C VAL A 657 9.98 29.10 4.79
N TYR A 658 9.51 29.96 3.88
CA TYR A 658 9.59 31.40 4.06
C TYR A 658 8.30 32.09 3.60
N THR A 659 7.53 32.55 4.57
CA THR A 659 6.39 33.43 4.34
C THR A 659 6.80 34.87 4.56
N LYS A 660 6.51 35.73 3.58
CA LYS A 660 6.69 37.18 3.70
C LYS A 660 5.32 37.84 3.78
N LYS A 661 5.13 38.72 4.77
CA LYS A 661 3.98 39.62 4.83
C LYS A 661 4.18 40.71 3.77
N MET A 662 3.29 40.76 2.79
CA MET A 662 3.23 41.80 1.76
C MET A 662 2.18 42.83 2.16
N GLU A 663 2.46 44.12 1.93
CA GLU A 663 1.60 45.24 2.35
C GLU A 663 1.67 46.38 1.34
N GLY A 664 0.53 47.01 1.07
CA GLY A 664 0.42 48.19 0.22
C GLY A 664 -1.01 48.73 0.21
N SER A 665 -1.17 50.06 0.20
CA SER A 665 -2.49 50.74 0.09
C SER A 665 -3.60 50.17 0.97
N GLY A 666 -3.30 49.81 2.22
CA GLY A 666 -4.27 49.23 3.17
C GLY A 666 -4.62 47.75 2.95
N ARG A 667 -4.00 47.08 1.98
CA ARG A 667 -4.06 45.62 1.76
C ARG A 667 -2.86 44.94 2.37
N SER A 668 -3.05 43.71 2.85
CA SER A 668 -1.98 42.84 3.30
C SER A 668 -2.24 41.39 2.90
N ALA A 669 -1.18 40.64 2.60
CA ALA A 669 -1.27 39.21 2.31
C ALA A 669 -0.01 38.46 2.77
N ALA A 670 -0.15 37.20 3.14
CA ALA A 670 0.97 36.31 3.47
C ALA A 670 1.41 35.52 2.22
N ALA A 671 2.61 35.81 1.71
CA ALA A 671 3.16 35.17 0.51
C ALA A 671 4.20 34.09 0.86
N ASP A 672 3.92 32.84 0.50
CA ASP A 672 4.87 31.73 0.66
C ASP A 672 5.89 31.71 -0.49
N LEU A 673 7.04 32.34 -0.24
CA LEU A 673 8.16 32.42 -1.18
C LEU A 673 8.96 31.11 -1.28
N GLY A 674 8.76 30.20 -0.33
CA GLY A 674 9.43 28.90 -0.22
C GLY A 674 8.46 27.73 -0.33
N GLY A 675 8.55 26.75 0.58
CA GLY A 675 7.59 25.64 0.67
C GLY A 675 6.15 26.16 0.86
N SER A 676 5.27 25.81 -0.08
CA SER A 676 3.89 26.34 -0.18
C SER A 676 2.80 25.30 0.09
N VAL A 677 3.04 24.05 -0.28
CA VAL A 677 2.02 23.00 -0.32
C VAL A 677 2.34 21.95 0.75
N LEU A 678 1.34 21.58 1.54
CA LEU A 678 1.35 20.34 2.29
C LEU A 678 0.87 19.23 1.38
N THR A 679 1.77 18.31 0.99
CA THR A 679 1.45 17.18 0.12
C THR A 679 0.99 16.00 0.96
N GLY A 680 -0.27 15.61 0.80
CA GLY A 680 -0.93 14.63 1.65
C GLY A 680 -1.25 15.17 3.05
N THR A 681 -2.46 14.88 3.54
CA THR A 681 -2.90 15.22 4.91
C THR A 681 -3.05 13.99 5.81
N LEU A 682 -3.16 12.80 5.22
CA LEU A 682 -3.14 11.53 5.94
C LEU A 682 -1.69 11.12 6.16
N GLY A 683 -1.30 10.98 7.42
CA GLY A 683 0.06 10.60 7.80
C GLY A 683 1.08 11.73 7.87
N ASN A 684 0.84 12.86 7.19
CA ASN A 684 1.73 14.01 7.21
C ASN A 684 1.84 14.66 8.60
N PRO A 685 3.03 14.64 9.25
CA PRO A 685 3.19 15.18 10.60
C PRO A 685 3.00 16.69 10.66
N LEU A 686 3.23 17.43 9.56
CA LEU A 686 2.95 18.86 9.53
C LEU A 686 1.45 19.15 9.50
N GLY A 687 0.63 18.23 9.00
CA GLY A 687 -0.83 18.28 9.15
C GLY A 687 -1.25 18.17 10.61
N ILE A 688 -0.58 17.33 11.41
CA ILE A 688 -0.80 17.27 12.87
C ILE A 688 -0.39 18.59 13.52
N VAL A 689 0.78 19.14 13.19
CA VAL A 689 1.24 20.43 13.75
C VAL A 689 0.26 21.56 13.38
N ALA A 690 -0.28 21.57 12.16
CA ALA A 690 -1.31 22.52 11.75
C ALA A 690 -2.58 22.38 12.61
N LYS A 691 -3.05 21.14 12.85
CA LYS A 691 -4.20 20.86 13.73
C LYS A 691 -3.93 21.26 15.18
N GLN A 692 -2.73 21.00 15.72
CA GLN A 692 -2.33 21.43 17.07
C GLN A 692 -2.37 22.96 17.24
N LEU A 693 -2.15 23.71 16.17
CA LEU A 693 -2.24 25.16 16.13
C LEU A 693 -3.66 25.68 15.84
N GLY A 694 -4.64 24.79 15.64
CA GLY A 694 -5.99 25.16 15.22
C GLY A 694 -6.03 25.83 13.84
N LEU A 695 -5.08 25.52 12.95
CA LEU A 695 -5.05 26.07 11.60
C LEU A 695 -5.98 25.28 10.69
N PRO A 696 -6.90 25.94 9.97
CA PRO A 696 -7.61 25.27 8.89
C PRO A 696 -6.63 24.88 7.77
N MET A 697 -6.97 23.85 7.01
CA MET A 697 -6.23 23.44 5.82
C MET A 697 -7.15 23.62 4.62
N HIS A 698 -6.72 24.40 3.63
CA HIS A 698 -7.49 24.64 2.41
C HIS A 698 -7.06 23.62 1.35
N LYS A 699 -7.95 22.69 1.02
CA LYS A 699 -7.75 21.74 -0.09
C LYS A 699 -7.56 22.51 -1.40
N ILE A 700 -6.47 22.22 -2.10
CA ILE A 700 -6.24 22.73 -3.45
C ILE A 700 -7.24 22.02 -4.37
N ARG A 701 -8.05 22.79 -5.09
CA ARG A 701 -9.02 22.25 -6.04
C ARG A 701 -8.34 21.69 -7.29
N ASP A 702 -8.91 20.63 -7.85
CA ASP A 702 -8.34 19.93 -9.02
C ASP A 702 -8.46 20.72 -10.32
N LYS A 703 -9.33 21.73 -10.37
CA LYS A 703 -9.57 22.56 -11.56
C LYS A 703 -8.38 23.49 -11.82
N CYS A 704 -7.61 23.21 -12.87
CA CYS A 704 -6.49 24.03 -13.33
C CYS A 704 -6.62 24.36 -14.83
N PRO A 705 -7.37 25.41 -15.22
CA PRO A 705 -7.54 25.77 -16.63
C PRO A 705 -6.21 26.23 -17.23
N LEU A 706 -5.98 25.88 -18.51
CA LEU A 706 -4.80 26.29 -19.27
C LEU A 706 -5.15 27.38 -20.27
N TYR A 707 -4.27 28.38 -20.40
CA TYR A 707 -4.41 29.50 -21.32
C TYR A 707 -3.30 29.49 -22.37
N ARG A 708 -3.67 29.76 -23.62
CA ARG A 708 -2.76 29.94 -24.75
C ARG A 708 -1.94 31.24 -24.60
N PRO A 709 -0.84 31.40 -25.38
CA PRO A 709 -0.04 32.63 -25.37
C PRO A 709 -0.83 33.91 -25.75
N ASP A 710 -1.92 33.76 -26.51
CA ASP A 710 -2.83 34.86 -26.87
C ASP A 710 -3.89 35.16 -25.79
N GLY A 711 -3.89 34.42 -24.68
CA GLY A 711 -4.81 34.56 -23.56
C GLY A 711 -6.12 33.76 -23.69
N ALA A 712 -6.36 33.09 -24.81
CA ALA A 712 -7.57 32.26 -24.98
C ALA A 712 -7.48 30.95 -24.17
N PRO A 713 -8.60 30.43 -23.62
CA PRO A 713 -8.59 29.15 -22.93
C PRO A 713 -8.32 28.00 -23.92
N VAL A 714 -7.54 27.01 -23.49
CA VAL A 714 -7.29 25.78 -24.25
C VAL A 714 -8.59 24.97 -24.35
N ASP A 715 -8.78 24.27 -25.48
CA ASP A 715 -9.91 23.36 -25.67
C ASP A 715 -9.80 22.16 -24.70
N PRO A 716 -10.81 21.89 -23.85
CA PRO A 716 -10.77 20.79 -22.90
C PRO A 716 -10.53 19.40 -23.51
N GLU A 717 -10.97 19.16 -24.74
CA GLU A 717 -10.75 17.87 -25.41
C GLU A 717 -9.30 17.70 -25.84
N VAL A 718 -8.65 18.79 -26.27
CA VAL A 718 -7.23 18.77 -26.64
C VAL A 718 -6.35 18.64 -25.39
N ASP A 719 -6.69 19.36 -24.32
CA ASP A 719 -6.02 19.27 -23.02
C ASP A 719 -6.04 17.81 -22.50
N LYS A 720 -7.24 17.23 -22.41
CA LYS A 720 -7.44 15.83 -21.99
C LYS A 720 -6.71 14.83 -22.89
N LYS A 721 -6.73 15.03 -24.21
CA LYS A 721 -6.01 14.16 -25.16
C LYS A 721 -4.50 14.19 -24.88
N VAL A 722 -3.91 15.37 -24.73
CA VAL A 722 -2.46 15.51 -24.51
C VAL A 722 -2.06 14.99 -23.13
N GLU A 723 -2.89 15.21 -22.11
CA GLU A 723 -2.69 14.64 -20.77
C GLU A 723 -2.64 13.10 -20.81
N ILE A 724 -3.60 12.46 -21.47
CA ILE A 724 -3.63 10.99 -21.64
C ILE A 724 -2.36 10.51 -22.37
N THR A 725 -1.96 11.19 -23.45
CA THR A 725 -0.73 10.85 -24.18
C THR A 725 0.52 11.02 -23.31
N PHE A 726 0.61 12.10 -22.54
CA PHE A 726 1.75 12.34 -21.64
C PHE A 726 1.88 11.24 -20.58
N ASN A 727 0.78 10.85 -19.94
CA ASN A 727 0.78 9.77 -18.95
C ASN A 727 1.14 8.41 -19.59
N LYS A 728 0.60 8.11 -20.77
CA LYS A 728 1.02 6.92 -21.55
C LYS A 728 2.53 6.89 -21.80
N LEU A 729 3.14 8.02 -22.16
CA LEU A 729 4.59 8.07 -22.41
C LEU A 729 5.42 7.89 -21.13
N LEU A 730 4.89 8.27 -19.96
CA LEU A 730 5.52 7.96 -18.66
C LEU A 730 5.42 6.46 -18.33
N ASP A 731 4.29 5.81 -18.63
CA ASP A 731 4.14 4.36 -18.51
C ASP A 731 5.10 3.62 -19.45
N ASP A 732 5.20 4.08 -20.69
CA ASP A 732 6.16 3.54 -21.67
C ASP A 732 7.61 3.75 -21.24
N ALA A 733 7.93 4.89 -20.60
CA ALA A 733 9.25 5.13 -20.01
C ALA A 733 9.54 4.17 -18.83
N SER A 734 8.53 3.84 -18.04
CA SER A 734 8.63 2.85 -16.95
C SER A 734 8.85 1.43 -17.48
N ASN A 735 8.17 1.08 -18.58
CA ASN A 735 8.39 -0.19 -19.29
C ASN A 735 9.79 -0.25 -19.91
N LEU A 736 10.25 0.85 -20.52
CA LEU A 736 11.59 0.97 -21.07
C LEU A 736 12.64 0.81 -19.96
N ARG A 737 12.48 1.48 -18.81
CA ARG A 737 13.32 1.31 -17.62
C ARG A 737 13.45 -0.16 -17.23
N ALA A 738 12.32 -0.87 -17.11
CA ALA A 738 12.30 -2.28 -16.73
C ALA A 738 13.07 -3.16 -17.73
N SER A 739 12.96 -2.87 -19.04
CA SER A 739 13.68 -3.59 -20.08
C SER A 739 15.19 -3.32 -20.11
N MET A 740 15.61 -2.11 -19.69
CA MET A 740 17.02 -1.68 -19.72
C MET A 740 17.82 -2.16 -18.50
N GLY A 741 17.17 -2.52 -17.40
CA GLY A 741 17.83 -2.95 -16.17
C GLY A 741 18.79 -1.89 -15.62
N GLU A 742 20.01 -2.30 -15.25
CA GLU A 742 21.03 -1.39 -14.67
C GLU A 742 21.43 -0.24 -15.62
N VAL A 743 21.32 -0.41 -16.94
CA VAL A 743 21.68 0.62 -17.93
C VAL A 743 20.74 1.83 -17.84
N ALA A 744 19.52 1.66 -17.31
CA ALA A 744 18.59 2.77 -17.13
C ALA A 744 19.13 3.87 -16.21
N ALA A 745 20.06 3.55 -15.29
CA ALA A 745 20.65 4.51 -14.35
C ALA A 745 21.52 5.58 -15.04
N ASP A 746 22.01 5.29 -16.25
CA ASP A 746 22.82 6.19 -17.07
C ASP A 746 21.99 6.98 -18.10
N VAL A 747 20.67 6.78 -18.13
CA VAL A 747 19.76 7.45 -19.07
C VAL A 747 18.92 8.48 -18.34
N SER A 748 18.75 9.64 -18.97
CA SER A 748 17.85 10.68 -18.45
C SER A 748 16.41 10.44 -18.85
N LEU A 749 15.46 10.75 -17.96
CA LEU A 749 14.02 10.67 -18.24
C LEU A 749 13.64 11.54 -19.46
N GLY A 750 14.25 12.72 -19.60
CA GLY A 750 14.00 13.60 -20.74
C GLY A 750 14.40 12.99 -22.08
N ALA A 751 15.51 12.25 -22.14
CA ALA A 751 15.92 11.55 -23.36
C ALA A 751 14.97 10.40 -23.71
N ALA A 752 14.49 9.67 -22.70
CA ALA A 752 13.51 8.61 -22.88
C ALA A 752 12.17 9.15 -23.40
N LEU A 753 11.61 10.16 -22.75
CA LEU A 753 10.34 10.78 -23.15
C LEU A 753 10.40 11.38 -24.55
N GLU A 754 11.49 12.06 -24.91
CA GLU A 754 11.63 12.60 -26.27
C GLU A 754 11.73 11.49 -27.33
N THR A 755 12.45 10.41 -27.03
CA THR A 755 12.56 9.26 -27.94
C THR A 755 11.21 8.59 -28.14
N LEU A 756 10.47 8.35 -27.05
CA LEU A 756 9.14 7.73 -27.08
C LEU A 756 8.12 8.62 -27.78
N ARG A 757 8.13 9.93 -27.52
CA ARG A 757 7.26 10.91 -28.19
C ARG A 757 7.48 10.93 -29.69
N VAL A 758 8.74 10.93 -30.16
CA VAL A 758 9.07 10.89 -31.58
C VAL A 758 8.62 9.57 -32.22
N ALA A 759 8.72 8.45 -31.50
CA ALA A 759 8.28 7.15 -31.98
C ALA A 759 6.75 7.01 -32.05
N ASP A 760 6.03 7.53 -31.06
CA ASP A 760 4.56 7.47 -30.99
C ASP A 760 3.89 8.39 -32.02
N GLY A 761 4.44 9.58 -32.26
CA GLY A 761 4.01 10.49 -33.32
C GLY A 761 2.63 11.13 -33.13
N SER A 762 1.91 10.88 -32.01
CA SER A 762 0.56 11.42 -31.78
C SER A 762 0.53 12.91 -31.43
N VAL A 763 1.63 13.46 -30.89
CA VAL A 763 1.82 14.90 -30.60
C VAL A 763 2.56 15.54 -31.77
N SER A 764 1.81 16.13 -32.69
CA SER A 764 2.37 16.63 -33.95
C SER A 764 1.96 18.07 -34.27
N MET A 765 0.82 18.53 -33.77
CA MET A 765 0.38 19.91 -33.96
C MET A 765 1.11 20.84 -32.98
N GLN A 766 1.29 22.11 -33.37
CA GLN A 766 1.97 23.10 -32.53
C GLN A 766 1.26 23.31 -31.17
N GLU A 767 -0.06 23.31 -31.16
CA GLU A 767 -0.85 23.45 -29.93
C GLU A 767 -0.67 22.25 -28.99
N GLU A 768 -0.75 21.02 -29.52
CA GLU A 768 -0.48 19.80 -28.76
C GLU A 768 0.94 19.79 -28.19
N MET A 769 1.91 20.29 -28.96
CA MET A 769 3.30 20.40 -28.51
C MET A 769 3.48 21.41 -27.38
N ASN A 770 2.77 22.54 -27.44
CA ASN A 770 2.81 23.55 -26.38
C ASN A 770 2.19 23.00 -25.08
N LEU A 771 1.10 22.24 -25.18
CA LEU A 771 0.49 21.52 -24.04
C LEU A 771 1.43 20.44 -23.48
N PHE A 772 2.04 19.65 -24.36
CA PHE A 772 3.00 18.63 -23.96
C PHE A 772 4.19 19.25 -23.21
N ASN A 773 4.70 20.39 -23.71
CA ASN A 773 5.74 21.16 -23.04
C ASN A 773 5.30 21.71 -21.68
N TRP A 774 4.02 22.06 -21.51
CA TRP A 774 3.48 22.46 -20.21
C TRP A 774 3.50 21.30 -19.21
N HIS A 775 3.13 20.08 -19.61
CA HIS A 775 3.24 18.90 -18.74
C HIS A 775 4.70 18.56 -18.41
N LEU A 776 5.62 18.69 -19.38
CA LEU A 776 7.07 18.55 -19.11
C LEU A 776 7.55 19.62 -18.12
N ALA A 777 7.10 20.87 -18.24
CA ALA A 777 7.41 21.94 -17.29
C ALA A 777 6.85 21.64 -15.90
N ASN A 778 5.65 21.04 -15.81
CA ASN A 778 5.06 20.62 -14.55
C ASN A 778 5.86 19.49 -13.88
N LEU A 779 6.41 18.57 -14.67
CA LEU A 779 7.31 17.53 -14.17
C LEU A 779 8.68 18.10 -13.73
N GLU A 780 9.21 19.09 -14.44
CA GLU A 780 10.40 19.85 -14.02
C GLU A 780 10.14 20.65 -12.75
N TYR A 781 8.92 21.17 -12.57
CA TYR A 781 8.49 21.82 -11.33
C TYR A 781 8.48 20.82 -10.17
N ALA A 782 7.86 19.65 -10.34
CA ALA A 782 7.79 18.63 -9.28
C ALA A 782 9.18 18.21 -8.78
N ASN A 783 10.15 18.07 -9.69
CA ASN A 783 11.52 17.64 -9.38
C ASN A 783 12.51 18.79 -9.14
N ALA A 784 12.12 20.03 -9.43
CA ALA A 784 12.99 21.22 -9.59
C ALA A 784 14.24 20.98 -10.48
N GLY A 785 14.26 19.93 -11.29
CA GLY A 785 15.41 19.48 -12.06
C GLY A 785 15.14 19.52 -13.56
N PHE A 786 16.19 19.54 -14.37
CA PHE A 786 16.05 19.36 -15.80
C PHE A 786 15.72 17.90 -16.09
N LEU A 787 14.75 17.64 -16.97
CA LEU A 787 14.46 16.27 -17.39
C LEU A 787 15.67 15.58 -18.04
N SER A 788 16.57 16.34 -18.66
CA SER A 788 17.84 15.87 -19.23
C SER A 788 18.88 15.42 -18.19
N ARG A 789 18.64 15.70 -16.91
CA ARG A 789 19.50 15.28 -15.79
C ARG A 789 18.79 14.41 -14.78
N LEU A 790 17.48 14.25 -14.89
CA LEU A 790 16.66 13.43 -14.02
C LEU A 790 16.82 11.95 -14.41
N SER A 791 17.07 11.08 -13.44
CA SER A 791 17.34 9.65 -13.68
C SER A 791 16.11 8.92 -14.22
N LEU A 792 16.19 8.24 -15.37
CA LEU A 792 15.11 7.36 -15.82
C LEU A 792 14.83 6.24 -14.80
N ALA A 793 15.88 5.72 -14.17
CA ALA A 793 15.78 4.58 -13.27
C ALA A 793 15.09 4.90 -11.93
N TYR A 794 15.27 6.12 -11.40
CA TYR A 794 15.02 6.38 -9.98
C TYR A 794 14.37 7.75 -9.70
N TRP A 795 13.83 8.45 -10.70
CA TRP A 795 13.23 9.77 -10.47
C TRP A 795 11.98 9.75 -9.57
N ASP A 796 11.24 8.64 -9.63
CA ASP A 796 9.97 8.31 -8.96
C ASP A 796 10.18 7.32 -7.78
N GLN A 797 11.41 7.20 -7.26
CA GLN A 797 11.73 6.18 -6.24
C GLN A 797 11.05 6.41 -4.88
N ASP A 798 10.54 7.61 -4.64
CA ASP A 798 9.76 8.00 -3.47
C ASP A 798 8.24 7.83 -3.63
N ASP A 799 7.71 7.63 -4.84
CA ASP A 799 6.27 7.43 -5.11
C ASP A 799 5.62 6.34 -4.24
N PRO A 800 6.25 5.17 -3.97
CA PRO A 800 5.67 4.14 -3.11
C PRO A 800 5.42 4.57 -1.66
N TYR A 801 6.00 5.70 -1.24
CA TYR A 801 5.89 6.22 0.13
C TYR A 801 4.96 7.43 0.24
N ASP A 802 4.33 7.88 -0.86
CA ASP A 802 3.52 9.09 -0.86
C ASP A 802 2.42 9.09 0.23
N MET A 803 2.20 10.25 0.81
CA MET A 803 1.26 10.42 1.92
C MET A 803 -0.14 10.68 1.37
N GLY A 804 -1.10 9.82 1.72
CA GLY A 804 -2.48 9.96 1.25
C GLY A 804 -3.19 11.24 1.72
N GLY A 805 -4.41 11.44 1.23
CA GLY A 805 -5.25 12.59 1.57
C GLY A 805 -4.97 13.83 0.69
N ASP A 806 -5.65 14.93 1.00
CA ASP A 806 -5.63 16.11 0.14
C ASP A 806 -4.30 16.89 0.19
N HIS A 807 -3.93 17.50 -0.94
CA HIS A 807 -2.91 18.56 -0.96
C HIS A 807 -3.53 19.88 -0.48
N CYS A 808 -2.85 20.58 0.43
CA CYS A 808 -3.41 21.77 1.06
C CYS A 808 -2.47 22.99 1.06
N PHE A 809 -3.09 24.17 0.98
CA PHE A 809 -2.50 25.43 1.42
C PHE A 809 -2.87 25.71 2.89
N LEU A 810 -1.96 26.38 3.61
CA LEU A 810 -2.25 26.86 4.96
C LEU A 810 -2.62 28.35 4.95
N PRO A 811 -3.83 28.72 5.42
CA PRO A 811 -4.21 30.12 5.57
C PRO A 811 -3.25 30.91 6.48
N GLY A 812 -2.78 32.05 5.96
CA GLY A 812 -1.75 32.88 6.60
C GLY A 812 -0.30 32.42 6.37
N GLY A 813 -0.08 31.37 5.58
CA GLY A 813 1.22 30.90 5.11
C GLY A 813 1.95 29.94 6.07
N ASN A 814 2.86 29.15 5.49
CA ASN A 814 3.56 28.06 6.20
C ASN A 814 4.56 28.53 7.27
N GLY A 815 4.93 29.80 7.26
CA GLY A 815 5.77 30.45 8.27
C GLY A 815 5.16 30.42 9.67
N ARG A 816 3.85 30.21 9.79
CA ARG A 816 3.17 29.99 11.08
C ARG A 816 3.64 28.69 11.75
N LEU A 817 3.88 27.63 10.96
CA LEU A 817 4.46 26.37 11.46
C LEU A 817 5.87 26.62 11.99
N VAL A 818 6.68 27.35 11.22
CA VAL A 818 8.07 27.70 11.59
C VAL A 818 8.10 28.51 12.89
N GLN A 819 7.25 29.53 12.99
CA GLN A 819 7.19 30.38 14.19
C GLN A 819 6.81 29.57 15.43
N ALA A 820 5.81 28.69 15.31
CA ALA A 820 5.39 27.82 16.41
C ALA A 820 6.48 26.83 16.83
N LEU A 821 7.24 26.28 15.86
CA LEU A 821 8.35 25.37 16.15
C LEU A 821 9.54 26.09 16.78
N ALA A 822 9.83 27.32 16.34
CA ALA A 822 10.94 28.14 16.85
C ALA A 822 10.67 28.72 18.26
N GLU A 823 9.42 28.72 18.72
CA GLU A 823 9.06 29.24 20.03
C GLU A 823 9.81 28.49 21.16
N ASN A 824 10.49 29.26 22.01
CA ASN A 824 11.31 28.79 23.13
C ASN A 824 12.51 27.90 22.74
N VAL A 825 12.95 27.93 21.48
CA VAL A 825 14.18 27.28 21.03
C VAL A 825 15.35 28.29 21.13
N PRO A 826 16.52 27.92 21.69
CA PRO A 826 17.67 28.81 21.82
C PRO A 826 18.41 28.98 20.48
N ILE A 827 17.84 29.82 19.61
CA ILE A 827 18.37 30.12 18.27
C ILE A 827 19.27 31.36 18.32
N ILE A 828 20.48 31.23 17.77
CA ILE A 828 21.42 32.33 17.59
C ILE A 828 21.51 32.65 16.09
N TYR A 829 20.91 33.78 15.72
CA TYR A 829 20.86 34.26 14.34
C TYR A 829 22.18 34.93 13.90
N GLU A 830 22.32 35.11 12.58
CA GLU A 830 23.48 35.73 11.94
C GLU A 830 24.82 35.05 12.29
N ARG A 831 24.75 33.74 12.55
CA ARG A 831 25.90 32.86 12.82
C ARG A 831 26.12 31.90 11.67
N THR A 832 26.80 32.38 10.64
CA THR A 832 27.19 31.55 9.49
C THR A 832 28.30 30.60 9.88
N VAL A 833 27.99 29.31 9.97
CA VAL A 833 28.99 28.26 10.20
C VAL A 833 29.84 28.07 8.95
N HIS A 834 31.16 28.11 9.11
CA HIS A 834 32.10 27.84 8.00
C HIS A 834 33.00 26.63 8.28
N THR A 835 33.10 26.18 9.54
CA THR A 835 33.90 25.00 9.87
C THR A 835 33.30 24.21 11.01
N ILE A 836 33.19 22.90 10.82
CA ILE A 836 32.79 21.95 11.86
C ILE A 836 33.97 21.01 12.12
N ARG A 837 34.54 21.10 13.32
CA ARG A 837 35.57 20.19 13.80
C ARG A 837 34.93 19.15 14.71
N TYR A 838 35.26 17.87 14.52
CA TYR A 838 34.70 16.78 15.30
C TYR A 838 35.76 15.72 15.59
N GLY A 839 35.72 15.13 16.78
CA GLY A 839 36.69 14.13 17.20
C GLY A 839 36.33 13.44 18.52
N GLY A 840 37.30 12.75 19.10
CA GLY A 840 37.12 12.01 20.36
C GLY A 840 36.65 12.88 21.52
N ASP A 841 37.11 14.13 21.59
CA ASP A 841 36.85 15.05 22.70
C ASP A 841 35.55 15.86 22.56
N GLY A 842 34.84 15.74 21.42
CA GLY A 842 33.61 16.49 21.14
C GLY A 842 33.65 17.20 19.80
N VAL A 843 32.94 18.33 19.71
CA VAL A 843 32.79 19.12 18.49
C VAL A 843 33.06 20.60 18.73
N GLN A 844 33.62 21.27 17.74
CA GLN A 844 33.80 22.72 17.70
C GLN A 844 33.21 23.27 16.41
N VAL A 845 32.23 24.15 16.52
CA VAL A 845 31.56 24.79 15.40
C VAL A 845 32.03 26.24 15.30
N VAL A 846 32.76 26.56 14.23
CA VAL A 846 33.34 27.88 14.00
C VAL A 846 32.44 28.69 13.07
N VAL A 847 32.09 29.88 13.52
CA VAL A 847 31.19 30.80 12.82
C VAL A 847 31.93 32.05 12.33
N ASN A 848 31.28 32.80 11.44
CA ASN A 848 31.72 34.13 11.03
C ASN A 848 32.10 35.01 12.24
N GLY A 849 33.24 35.69 12.13
CA GLY A 849 33.83 36.46 13.23
C GLY A 849 34.75 35.66 14.18
N GLY A 850 34.99 34.37 13.89
CA GLY A 850 35.97 33.54 14.60
C GLY A 850 35.49 32.98 15.94
N HIS A 851 34.23 33.21 16.30
CA HIS A 851 33.64 32.63 17.51
C HIS A 851 33.48 31.12 17.35
N VAL A 852 33.68 30.38 18.44
CA VAL A 852 33.64 28.92 18.47
C VAL A 852 32.59 28.47 19.47
N TYR A 853 31.66 27.63 19.02
CA TYR A 853 30.71 26.94 19.88
C TYR A 853 31.17 25.51 20.10
N GLU A 854 31.36 25.14 21.36
CA GLU A 854 31.75 23.78 21.75
C GLU A 854 30.52 22.96 22.15
N GLY A 855 30.55 21.67 21.84
CA GLY A 855 29.53 20.72 22.24
C GLY A 855 30.04 19.29 22.22
N ASP A 856 29.20 18.36 22.62
CA ASP A 856 29.50 16.93 22.55
C ASP A 856 29.20 16.36 21.16
N MET A 857 28.17 16.88 20.50
CA MET A 857 27.71 16.45 19.19
C MET A 857 27.22 17.64 18.37
N VAL A 858 27.23 17.49 17.05
CA VAL A 858 26.69 18.47 16.12
C VAL A 858 25.72 17.82 15.13
N LEU A 859 24.59 18.46 14.88
CA LEU A 859 23.65 18.12 13.82
C LEU A 859 23.77 19.16 12.70
N CYS A 860 24.18 18.74 11.50
CA CYS A 860 24.23 19.58 10.33
C CYS A 860 22.93 19.45 9.53
N THR A 861 22.19 20.56 9.38
CA THR A 861 20.99 20.60 8.53
C THR A 861 21.13 21.61 7.38
N ALA A 862 22.36 21.83 6.94
CA ALA A 862 22.65 22.71 5.81
C ALA A 862 22.06 22.12 4.50
N PRO A 863 21.46 22.94 3.62
CA PRO A 863 20.95 22.46 2.34
C PRO A 863 22.03 21.79 1.48
N LEU A 864 21.63 20.83 0.64
CA LEU A 864 22.54 20.11 -0.24
C LEU A 864 23.35 21.05 -1.15
N GLY A 865 22.76 22.14 -1.64
CA GLY A 865 23.47 23.17 -2.41
C GLY A 865 24.66 23.79 -1.65
N VAL A 866 24.52 24.03 -0.34
CA VAL A 866 25.61 24.54 0.52
C VAL A 866 26.71 23.49 0.69
N LEU A 867 26.33 22.22 0.86
CA LEU A 867 27.29 21.11 0.97
C LEU A 867 28.06 20.90 -0.34
N LYS A 868 27.36 20.92 -1.48
CA LYS A 868 27.96 20.82 -2.83
C LYS A 868 28.96 21.94 -3.12
N ASN A 869 28.66 23.16 -2.66
CA ASN A 869 29.55 24.31 -2.83
C ASN A 869 30.72 24.33 -1.82
N GLY A 870 30.78 23.37 -0.88
CA GLY A 870 31.81 23.35 0.15
C GLY A 870 31.72 24.53 1.13
N GLY A 871 30.52 25.09 1.34
CA GLY A 871 30.31 26.27 2.22
C GLY A 871 30.65 25.99 3.69
N ILE A 872 30.73 24.73 4.09
CA ILE A 872 31.14 24.27 5.43
C ILE A 872 32.33 23.33 5.27
N LYS A 873 33.46 23.68 5.89
CA LYS A 873 34.63 22.81 5.98
C LYS A 873 34.48 21.83 7.14
N PHE A 874 34.59 20.54 6.86
CA PHE A 874 34.59 19.48 7.87
C PHE A 874 36.03 19.10 8.24
N VAL A 875 36.33 18.97 9.53
CA VAL A 875 37.66 18.58 10.04
C VAL A 875 37.51 17.49 11.11
N PRO A 876 37.92 16.24 10.84
CA PRO A 876 38.47 15.73 9.57
C PRO A 876 37.46 15.79 8.41
N GLU A 877 37.97 15.62 7.19
CA GLU A 877 37.12 15.60 5.99
C GLU A 877 36.07 14.47 6.06
N LEU A 878 34.93 14.66 5.40
CA LEU A 878 33.88 13.65 5.35
C LEU A 878 34.37 12.40 4.59
N PRO A 879 33.86 11.19 4.92
CA PRO A 879 34.19 9.98 4.18
C PRO A 879 33.90 10.13 2.68
N GLN A 880 34.76 9.54 1.84
CA GLN A 880 34.67 9.67 0.38
C GLN A 880 33.27 9.30 -0.16
N ARG A 881 32.66 8.22 0.34
CA ARG A 881 31.30 7.83 -0.06
C ARG A 881 30.27 8.95 0.12
N LYS A 882 30.39 9.73 1.20
CA LYS A 882 29.48 10.83 1.52
C LYS A 882 29.73 12.03 0.60
N LEU A 883 30.99 12.32 0.29
CA LEU A 883 31.36 13.34 -0.70
C LEU A 883 30.85 12.98 -2.09
N ASP A 884 30.94 11.71 -2.48
CA ASP A 884 30.44 11.21 -3.76
C ASP A 884 28.91 11.34 -3.84
N SER A 885 28.16 10.95 -2.80
CA SER A 885 26.70 11.13 -2.75
C SER A 885 26.28 12.61 -2.78
N ILE A 886 26.99 13.49 -2.05
CA ILE A 886 26.79 14.95 -2.14
C ILE A 886 26.98 15.42 -3.59
N LYS A 887 27.97 14.89 -4.32
CA LYS A 887 28.23 15.25 -5.71
C LYS A 887 27.17 14.70 -6.67
N LYS A 888 26.76 13.44 -6.50
CA LYS A 888 25.83 12.72 -7.39
C LYS A 888 24.40 13.26 -7.33
N LEU A 889 23.83 13.44 -6.14
CA LEU A 889 22.44 13.88 -5.99
C LEU A 889 22.17 15.20 -6.73
N GLY A 890 21.03 15.33 -7.38
CA GLY A 890 20.61 16.57 -8.00
C GLY A 890 20.23 17.61 -6.95
N PHE A 891 20.50 18.88 -7.22
CA PHE A 891 19.94 19.98 -6.42
C PHE A 891 19.32 21.00 -7.37
N GLY A 892 17.99 21.00 -7.38
CA GLY A 892 17.16 21.70 -8.32
C GLY A 892 16.95 23.17 -8.01
N LEU A 893 16.26 23.86 -8.91
CA LEU A 893 15.90 25.26 -8.78
C LEU A 893 14.47 25.53 -9.27
N LEU A 894 13.70 26.19 -8.41
CA LEU A 894 12.35 26.69 -8.63
C LEU A 894 12.26 28.07 -8.00
N ASN A 895 11.79 29.06 -8.76
CA ASN A 895 11.56 30.41 -8.29
C ASN A 895 10.10 30.84 -8.42
N LYS A 896 9.73 31.92 -7.72
CA LYS A 896 8.40 32.48 -7.69
C LYS A 896 8.41 33.99 -7.89
N VAL A 897 7.35 34.50 -8.50
CA VAL A 897 7.01 35.92 -8.56
C VAL A 897 5.70 36.13 -7.82
N SER A 898 5.76 36.70 -6.62
CA SER A 898 4.58 37.00 -5.81
C SER A 898 4.17 38.45 -6.00
N MET A 899 2.87 38.69 -6.23
CA MET A 899 2.32 40.03 -6.51
C MET A 899 1.05 40.26 -5.70
N LEU A 900 1.04 41.34 -4.92
CA LEU A 900 -0.12 41.83 -4.18
C LEU A 900 -0.82 42.90 -5.02
N PHE A 901 -2.11 42.73 -5.28
CA PHE A 901 -2.91 43.67 -6.08
C PHE A 901 -3.86 44.53 -5.23
N PRO A 902 -4.50 45.57 -5.79
CA PRO A 902 -5.50 46.37 -5.07
C PRO A 902 -6.80 45.60 -4.75
N HIS A 903 -7.18 44.70 -5.65
CA HIS A 903 -8.37 43.84 -5.56
C HIS A 903 -8.13 42.54 -6.34
N VAL A 904 -8.96 41.53 -6.10
CA VAL A 904 -8.94 40.27 -6.85
C VAL A 904 -9.68 40.51 -8.17
N PHE A 905 -8.96 40.50 -9.30
CA PHE A 905 -9.56 40.63 -10.64
C PHE A 905 -9.70 39.28 -11.36
N TRP A 906 -9.04 38.23 -10.84
CA TRP A 906 -9.22 36.85 -11.29
C TRP A 906 -10.34 36.15 -10.51
N SER A 907 -10.72 34.96 -10.94
CA SER A 907 -11.78 34.21 -10.26
C SER A 907 -11.29 33.52 -8.98
N THR A 908 -12.11 33.51 -7.94
CA THR A 908 -11.80 32.88 -6.63
C THR A 908 -12.23 31.42 -6.53
N ASP A 909 -12.87 30.88 -7.58
CA ASP A 909 -13.16 29.45 -7.73
C ASP A 909 -11.91 28.64 -8.12
N LEU A 910 -10.86 29.31 -8.62
CA LEU A 910 -9.60 28.69 -9.02
C LEU A 910 -8.53 28.89 -7.94
N ASP A 911 -7.87 27.80 -7.57
CA ASP A 911 -6.64 27.83 -6.76
C ASP A 911 -5.39 27.84 -7.65
N THR A 912 -5.48 27.28 -8.86
CA THR A 912 -4.39 27.27 -9.85
C THR A 912 -4.90 27.50 -11.27
N PHE A 913 -4.04 28.02 -12.14
CA PHE A 913 -4.25 28.03 -13.59
C PHE A 913 -2.90 28.07 -14.32
N GLY A 914 -2.85 27.52 -15.53
CA GLY A 914 -1.63 27.40 -16.33
C GLY A 914 -1.59 28.33 -17.54
N HIS A 915 -0.38 28.58 -18.04
CA HIS A 915 -0.12 29.37 -19.24
C HIS A 915 0.87 28.62 -20.14
N LEU A 916 0.50 28.43 -21.40
CA LEU A 916 1.33 27.75 -22.39
C LEU A 916 2.41 28.69 -22.93
N VAL A 917 3.58 28.13 -23.24
CA VAL A 917 4.71 28.86 -23.83
C VAL A 917 5.11 28.19 -25.14
N GLU A 918 5.30 28.98 -26.20
CA GLU A 918 5.64 28.46 -27.54
C GLU A 918 7.09 27.96 -27.64
N ASP A 919 8.02 28.63 -26.96
CA ASP A 919 9.43 28.23 -26.95
C ASP A 919 9.65 27.09 -25.92
N PRO A 920 10.01 25.87 -26.36
CA PRO A 920 10.22 24.75 -25.45
C PRO A 920 11.31 25.00 -24.40
N LYS A 921 12.30 25.86 -24.69
CA LYS A 921 13.36 26.23 -23.72
C LYS A 921 12.85 27.13 -22.61
N ARG A 922 11.72 27.80 -22.83
CA ARG A 922 11.05 28.69 -21.88
C ARG A 922 9.78 28.07 -21.29
N ARG A 923 9.54 26.77 -21.52
CA ARG A 923 8.33 26.07 -21.06
C ARG A 923 8.01 26.23 -19.57
N GLY A 924 9.04 26.37 -18.73
CA GLY A 924 8.90 26.56 -17.29
C GLY A 924 8.75 28.02 -16.85
N GLU A 925 8.71 28.98 -17.78
CA GLU A 925 8.62 30.41 -17.46
C GLU A 925 7.16 30.85 -17.24
N PHE A 926 6.82 31.16 -15.98
CA PHE A 926 5.48 31.62 -15.59
C PHE A 926 4.35 30.68 -16.06
N PHE A 927 4.65 29.38 -16.12
CA PHE A 927 3.76 28.37 -16.70
C PHE A 927 2.57 28.00 -15.80
N LEU A 928 2.68 28.25 -14.49
CA LEU A 928 1.67 27.91 -13.49
C LEU A 928 1.53 29.05 -12.48
N PHE A 929 0.28 29.40 -12.17
CA PHE A 929 -0.10 30.45 -11.25
C PHE A 929 -0.85 29.87 -10.05
N TYR A 930 -0.52 30.34 -8.85
CA TYR A 930 -1.26 30.08 -7.63
C TYR A 930 -2.10 31.29 -7.24
N SER A 931 -3.40 31.08 -7.12
CA SER A 931 -4.36 32.02 -6.55
C SER A 931 -4.34 31.87 -5.04
N TYR A 932 -3.67 32.79 -4.37
CA TYR A 932 -3.57 32.80 -2.91
C TYR A 932 -4.68 33.66 -2.26
N ALA A 933 -5.62 34.18 -3.05
CA ALA A 933 -6.66 35.08 -2.57
C ALA A 933 -7.48 34.49 -1.42
N THR A 934 -7.75 33.17 -1.46
CA THR A 934 -8.53 32.43 -0.45
C THR A 934 -7.76 32.19 0.85
N VAL A 935 -6.43 32.14 0.80
CA VAL A 935 -5.59 31.67 1.93
C VAL A 935 -4.63 32.73 2.48
N ALA A 936 -4.18 33.68 1.68
CA ALA A 936 -3.18 34.67 2.09
C ALA A 936 -3.75 35.84 2.90
N GLY A 937 -5.09 35.99 2.95
CA GLY A 937 -5.77 37.11 3.61
C GLY A 937 -5.85 38.39 2.76
N GLY A 938 -5.45 38.33 1.49
CA GLY A 938 -5.51 39.46 0.56
C GLY A 938 -5.33 39.02 -0.91
N PRO A 939 -5.50 39.94 -1.87
CA PRO A 939 -5.43 39.68 -3.31
C PRO A 939 -4.00 39.38 -3.78
N LEU A 940 -3.53 38.17 -3.53
CA LEU A 940 -2.18 37.71 -3.84
C LEU A 940 -2.20 36.65 -4.94
N LEU A 941 -1.38 36.85 -5.96
CA LEU A 941 -1.12 35.88 -7.02
C LEU A 941 0.38 35.53 -7.05
N MET A 942 0.72 34.29 -7.34
CA MET A 942 2.11 33.85 -7.50
C MET A 942 2.33 33.11 -8.81
N ALA A 943 3.28 33.56 -9.63
CA ALA A 943 3.71 32.85 -10.84
C ALA A 943 4.95 31.99 -10.53
N LEU A 944 4.99 30.76 -11.05
CA LEU A 944 6.11 29.83 -10.85
C LEU A 944 7.08 29.83 -12.04
N VAL A 945 8.36 29.62 -11.74
CA VAL A 945 9.44 29.53 -12.73
C VAL A 945 10.28 28.28 -12.49
N ALA A 946 10.17 27.28 -13.37
CA ALA A 946 10.79 25.95 -13.24
C ALA A 946 11.73 25.63 -14.41
N GLY A 947 12.44 24.49 -14.31
CA GLY A 947 13.30 23.98 -15.39
C GLY A 947 14.43 24.93 -15.78
N GLU A 948 14.76 24.97 -17.07
CA GLU A 948 15.82 25.83 -17.62
C GLU A 948 15.52 27.32 -17.40
N ALA A 949 14.25 27.71 -17.48
CA ALA A 949 13.81 29.08 -17.24
C ALA A 949 14.18 29.56 -15.83
N ALA A 950 14.13 28.71 -14.81
CA ALA A 950 14.46 29.08 -13.43
C ALA A 950 15.91 29.55 -13.25
N HIS A 951 16.84 29.02 -14.05
CA HIS A 951 18.26 29.37 -14.00
C HIS A 951 18.52 30.70 -14.70
N ASN A 952 17.93 30.91 -15.87
CA ASN A 952 17.99 32.20 -16.57
C ASN A 952 17.37 33.31 -15.71
N PHE A 953 16.25 32.97 -15.05
CA PHE A 953 15.50 33.87 -14.19
C PHE A 953 16.33 34.47 -13.07
N GLU A 954 17.34 33.77 -12.52
CA GLU A 954 18.20 34.30 -11.45
C GLU A 954 18.92 35.59 -11.84
N THR A 955 19.17 35.80 -13.13
CA THR A 955 19.82 37.02 -13.66
C THR A 955 18.85 38.05 -14.22
N THR A 956 17.57 37.70 -14.37
CA THR A 956 16.54 38.62 -14.89
C THR A 956 16.27 39.74 -13.88
N PRO A 957 16.19 41.02 -14.30
CA PRO A 957 15.76 42.10 -13.41
C PRO A 957 14.34 41.86 -12.87
N PRO A 958 14.05 42.13 -11.58
CA PRO A 958 12.71 41.95 -11.02
C PRO A 958 11.62 42.76 -11.72
N THR A 959 11.95 43.94 -12.26
CA THR A 959 11.04 44.78 -13.05
C THR A 959 10.56 44.04 -14.30
N ASP A 960 11.50 43.44 -15.02
CA ASP A 960 11.23 42.77 -16.30
C ASP A 960 10.41 41.51 -16.07
N ALA A 961 10.73 40.76 -15.01
CA ALA A 961 9.94 39.62 -14.56
C ALA A 961 8.49 40.00 -14.26
N VAL A 962 8.28 41.06 -13.46
CA VAL A 962 6.92 41.53 -13.11
C VAL A 962 6.20 42.03 -14.36
N SER A 963 6.88 42.77 -15.24
CA SER A 963 6.30 43.21 -16.51
C SER A 963 5.88 42.04 -17.40
N ALA A 964 6.69 40.98 -17.51
CA ALA A 964 6.35 39.79 -18.27
C ALA A 964 5.12 39.07 -17.70
N VAL A 965 5.04 38.91 -16.36
CA VAL A 965 3.86 38.32 -15.74
C VAL A 965 2.62 39.19 -15.94
N LEU A 966 2.72 40.51 -15.82
CA LEU A 966 1.60 41.42 -16.09
C LEU A 966 1.14 41.38 -17.53
N GLN A 967 2.05 41.21 -18.51
CA GLN A 967 1.67 41.02 -19.91
C GLN A 967 0.85 39.75 -20.12
N ILE A 968 1.24 38.64 -19.47
CA ILE A 968 0.47 37.39 -19.51
C ILE A 968 -0.94 37.61 -18.92
N LEU A 969 -1.01 38.21 -17.72
CA LEU A 969 -2.30 38.45 -17.05
C LEU A 969 -3.20 39.39 -17.86
N LYS A 970 -2.65 40.45 -18.45
CA LYS A 970 -3.39 41.35 -19.35
C LYS A 970 -3.91 40.62 -20.58
N GLY A 971 -3.08 39.79 -21.20
CA GLY A 971 -3.47 38.94 -22.33
C GLY A 971 -4.65 38.02 -22.00
N ILE A 972 -4.67 37.44 -20.79
CA ILE A 972 -5.77 36.56 -20.36
C ILE A 972 -7.04 37.36 -20.05
N TYR A 973 -6.95 38.43 -19.26
CA TYR A 973 -8.12 39.07 -18.63
C TYR A 973 -8.68 40.29 -19.37
N GLU A 974 -7.86 41.12 -20.02
CA GLU A 974 -8.36 42.32 -20.71
C GLU A 974 -9.29 42.00 -21.90
N PRO A 975 -9.06 40.94 -22.71
CA PRO A 975 -10.02 40.53 -23.74
C PRO A 975 -11.39 40.11 -23.20
N GLN A 976 -11.47 39.75 -21.92
CA GLN A 976 -12.72 39.42 -21.22
C GLN A 976 -13.40 40.65 -20.61
N GLY A 977 -12.86 41.86 -20.84
CA GLY A 977 -13.36 43.11 -20.28
C GLY A 977 -12.95 43.35 -18.81
N ILE A 978 -11.95 42.61 -18.32
CA ILE A 978 -11.45 42.72 -16.94
C ILE A 978 -10.14 43.52 -16.95
N GLU A 979 -10.14 44.69 -16.31
CA GLU A 979 -8.94 45.51 -16.17
C GLU A 979 -7.95 44.87 -15.18
N VAL A 980 -6.68 44.72 -15.60
CA VAL A 980 -5.60 44.22 -14.74
C VAL A 980 -4.85 45.38 -14.10
N PRO A 981 -5.02 45.64 -12.79
CA PRO A 981 -4.34 46.73 -12.10
C PRO A 981 -2.83 46.43 -11.91
N ASP A 982 -2.05 47.49 -11.71
CA ASP A 982 -0.66 47.34 -11.29
C ASP A 982 -0.56 46.75 -9.87
N PRO A 983 0.46 45.91 -9.59
CA PRO A 983 0.66 45.34 -8.28
C PRO A 983 1.13 46.41 -7.30
N LEU A 984 0.53 46.41 -6.10
CA LEU A 984 0.92 47.26 -4.97
C LEU A 984 2.31 46.92 -4.43
N GLN A 985 2.67 45.64 -4.50
CA GLN A 985 3.98 45.14 -4.13
C GLN A 985 4.28 43.85 -4.90
N SER A 986 5.53 43.66 -5.30
CA SER A 986 6.01 42.43 -5.93
C SER A 986 7.30 41.93 -5.30
N VAL A 987 7.51 40.61 -5.33
CA VAL A 987 8.70 39.94 -4.83
C VAL A 987 9.06 38.79 -5.76
N CYS A 988 10.28 38.81 -6.28
CA CYS A 988 10.86 37.71 -7.06
C CYS A 988 11.86 36.94 -6.18
N THR A 989 11.73 35.61 -6.13
CA THR A 989 12.68 34.78 -5.39
C THR A 989 13.94 34.51 -6.21
N ARG A 990 15.03 34.23 -5.49
CA ARG A 990 16.38 34.00 -6.01
C ARG A 990 17.06 32.89 -5.19
N TRP A 991 16.47 31.69 -5.22
CA TRP A 991 16.94 30.58 -4.37
C TRP A 991 18.31 30.04 -4.82
N GLY A 992 18.65 30.15 -6.09
CA GLY A 992 19.92 29.69 -6.66
C GLY A 992 21.11 30.57 -6.27
N THR A 993 20.89 31.88 -6.13
CA THR A 993 21.93 32.83 -5.68
C THR A 993 21.90 33.11 -4.18
N ASP A 994 20.91 32.57 -3.45
CA ASP A 994 20.87 32.65 -2.00
C ASP A 994 21.99 31.81 -1.37
N SER A 995 22.95 32.49 -0.74
CA SER A 995 24.15 31.90 -0.14
C SER A 995 23.90 30.82 0.92
N PHE A 996 22.70 30.76 1.50
CA PHE A 996 22.34 29.78 2.54
C PHE A 996 21.49 28.62 2.02
N SER A 997 21.12 28.62 0.73
CA SER A 997 20.35 27.55 0.10
C SER A 997 21.05 27.01 -1.14
N LEU A 998 21.44 27.90 -2.07
CA LEU A 998 22.05 27.59 -3.37
C LEU A 998 21.20 26.63 -4.23
N GLY A 999 19.88 26.83 -4.20
CA GLY A 999 18.88 26.00 -4.87
C GLY A 999 17.61 25.81 -4.05
N SER A 1000 16.69 25.00 -4.61
CA SER A 1000 15.34 24.79 -4.07
C SER A 1000 15.21 23.46 -3.33
N TYR A 1001 15.37 22.31 -3.98
CA TYR A 1001 15.27 20.97 -3.35
C TYR A 1001 15.98 19.90 -4.18
N SER A 1002 16.28 18.74 -3.59
CA SER A 1002 17.01 17.67 -4.28
C SER A 1002 16.12 16.84 -5.21
N HIS A 1003 16.76 16.14 -6.15
CA HIS A 1003 16.16 15.10 -7.00
C HIS A 1003 17.20 14.03 -7.31
N VAL A 1004 16.76 12.87 -7.80
CA VAL A 1004 17.67 11.81 -8.22
C VAL A 1004 18.19 12.09 -9.62
N ALA A 1005 19.44 12.55 -9.71
CA ALA A 1005 20.10 12.80 -10.99
C ALA A 1005 20.56 11.49 -11.65
N VAL A 1006 20.82 11.53 -12.95
CA VAL A 1006 21.48 10.43 -13.69
C VAL A 1006 22.77 10.02 -12.98
N GLY A 1007 22.95 8.71 -12.74
CA GLY A 1007 24.06 8.14 -11.97
C GLY A 1007 23.95 8.25 -10.44
N ALA A 1008 22.87 8.83 -9.92
CA ALA A 1008 22.49 8.79 -8.50
C ALA A 1008 21.37 7.78 -8.27
N SER A 1009 21.14 7.42 -7.00
CA SER A 1009 20.04 6.54 -6.59
C SER A 1009 19.45 6.96 -5.25
N GLY A 1010 18.37 6.29 -4.83
CA GLY A 1010 17.80 6.46 -3.49
C GLY A 1010 18.83 6.27 -2.36
N ASP A 1011 19.80 5.37 -2.54
CA ASP A 1011 20.82 5.06 -1.52
C ASP A 1011 21.71 6.27 -1.20
N ASP A 1012 21.86 7.22 -2.13
CA ASP A 1012 22.66 8.43 -1.88
C ASP A 1012 22.03 9.34 -0.81
N TYR A 1013 20.70 9.31 -0.65
CA TYR A 1013 20.01 9.97 0.47
C TYR A 1013 20.35 9.32 1.81
N ASP A 1014 20.36 7.98 1.84
CA ASP A 1014 20.66 7.20 3.04
C ASP A 1014 22.13 7.40 3.45
N ILE A 1015 23.07 7.35 2.50
CA ILE A 1015 24.50 7.66 2.73
C ILE A 1015 24.66 9.07 3.29
N LEU A 1016 23.93 10.06 2.75
CA LEU A 1016 24.01 11.43 3.25
C LEU A 1016 23.45 11.58 4.67
N ALA A 1017 22.48 10.75 5.08
CA ALA A 1017 21.94 10.73 6.44
C ALA A 1017 22.92 10.18 7.50
N GLU A 1018 23.83 9.27 7.13
CA GLU A 1018 24.70 8.56 8.08
C GLU A 1018 25.49 9.49 9.01
N SER A 1019 25.61 9.13 10.30
CA SER A 1019 26.47 9.85 11.22
C SER A 1019 27.96 9.55 10.98
N VAL A 1020 28.83 10.49 11.34
CA VAL A 1020 30.29 10.35 11.21
C VAL A 1020 31.00 10.66 12.52
N GLY A 1021 32.25 10.18 12.63
CA GLY A 1021 33.10 10.40 13.82
C GLY A 1021 32.58 9.70 15.08
N ASP A 1022 32.09 8.46 14.96
CA ASP A 1022 31.48 7.69 16.06
C ASP A 1022 30.25 8.39 16.68
N GLY A 1023 29.36 8.90 15.82
CA GLY A 1023 28.16 9.63 16.24
C GLY A 1023 28.49 10.96 16.92
N ARG A 1024 29.42 11.74 16.34
CA ARG A 1024 29.73 13.11 16.75
C ARG A 1024 29.11 14.14 15.81
N LEU A 1025 29.04 13.83 14.52
CA LEU A 1025 28.44 14.67 13.49
C LEU A 1025 27.31 13.90 12.80
N PHE A 1026 26.11 14.48 12.82
CA PHE A 1026 24.87 13.94 12.26
C PHE A 1026 24.36 14.83 11.12
N PHE A 1027 23.50 14.28 10.26
CA PHE A 1027 22.94 14.99 9.11
C PHE A 1027 21.41 14.81 9.04
N ALA A 1028 20.69 15.93 8.99
CA ALA A 1028 19.24 15.95 8.73
C ALA A 1028 18.91 16.97 7.63
N GLY A 1029 17.69 16.93 7.12
CA GLY A 1029 17.21 17.76 6.03
C GLY A 1029 16.51 16.92 4.97
N GLU A 1030 15.78 17.58 4.08
CA GLU A 1030 15.06 16.91 2.98
C GLU A 1030 15.99 16.04 2.11
N ALA A 1031 17.23 16.48 1.89
CA ALA A 1031 18.23 15.72 1.15
C ALA A 1031 18.85 14.54 1.93
N THR A 1032 18.26 14.15 3.07
CA THR A 1032 18.73 13.03 3.91
C THR A 1032 17.65 11.99 4.16
N THR A 1033 16.55 12.03 3.40
CA THR A 1033 15.43 11.10 3.55
C THR A 1033 15.05 10.53 2.20
N ARG A 1034 15.31 9.24 2.00
CA ARG A 1034 14.99 8.54 0.76
C ARG A 1034 13.50 8.47 0.47
N ARG A 1035 12.68 8.31 1.53
CA ARG A 1035 11.22 8.10 1.40
C ARG A 1035 10.45 9.39 1.13
N TYR A 1036 10.98 10.53 1.58
CA TYR A 1036 10.32 11.82 1.53
C TYR A 1036 11.29 12.96 1.15
N PRO A 1037 12.06 12.83 0.04
CA PRO A 1037 12.98 13.87 -0.37
C PRO A 1037 12.22 15.14 -0.77
N ALA A 1038 12.91 16.27 -0.94
CA ALA A 1038 12.36 17.53 -1.46
C ALA A 1038 11.22 18.22 -0.67
N THR A 1039 10.62 17.56 0.34
CA THR A 1039 9.40 18.05 0.99
C THR A 1039 9.66 18.71 2.35
N MET A 1040 8.70 19.53 2.77
CA MET A 1040 8.70 20.12 4.12
C MET A 1040 8.59 19.06 5.21
N HIS A 1041 7.72 18.06 5.01
CA HIS A 1041 7.49 16.99 5.99
C HIS A 1041 8.70 16.03 6.06
N GLY A 1042 9.37 15.76 4.95
CA GLY A 1042 10.61 14.98 4.94
C GLY A 1042 11.73 15.65 5.73
N ALA A 1043 11.90 16.97 5.57
CA ALA A 1043 12.81 17.74 6.41
C ALA A 1043 12.43 17.63 7.91
N PHE A 1044 11.16 17.80 8.25
CA PHE A 1044 10.68 17.67 9.62
C PHE A 1044 10.97 16.28 10.22
N ILE A 1045 10.62 15.20 9.51
CA ILE A 1045 10.83 13.81 9.94
C ILE A 1045 12.33 13.50 10.11
N SER A 1046 13.18 13.92 9.18
CA SER A 1046 14.63 13.73 9.32
C SER A 1046 15.21 14.38 10.58
N GLY A 1047 14.64 15.51 11.03
CA GLY A 1047 15.02 16.15 12.28
C GLY A 1047 14.63 15.32 13.51
N LEU A 1048 13.44 14.71 13.50
CA LEU A 1048 13.00 13.80 14.56
C LEU A 1048 13.88 12.54 14.61
N ARG A 1049 14.19 11.96 13.44
CA ARG A 1049 15.10 10.81 13.30
C ARG A 1049 16.45 11.09 13.93
N GLU A 1050 17.10 12.21 13.57
CA GLU A 1050 18.42 12.53 14.13
C GLU A 1050 18.39 12.87 15.62
N ALA A 1051 17.30 13.43 16.16
CA ALA A 1051 17.15 13.60 17.60
C ALA A 1051 17.14 12.26 18.35
N GLY A 1052 16.48 11.24 17.78
CA GLY A 1052 16.53 9.86 18.26
C GLY A 1052 17.94 9.27 18.22
N ASN A 1053 18.60 9.35 17.06
CA ASN A 1053 19.96 8.84 16.86
C ASN A 1053 20.99 9.49 17.81
N ILE A 1054 20.92 10.81 17.96
CA ILE A 1054 21.76 11.57 18.91
C ILE A 1054 21.55 11.07 20.33
N THR A 1055 20.31 10.78 20.72
CA THR A 1055 19.96 10.27 22.04
C THR A 1055 20.54 8.87 22.27
N LEU A 1056 20.44 7.99 21.26
CA LEU A 1056 21.03 6.64 21.30
C LEU A 1056 22.55 6.70 21.49
N HIS A 1057 23.25 7.51 20.70
CA HIS A 1057 24.70 7.67 20.81
C HIS A 1057 25.13 8.32 22.14
N ALA A 1058 24.36 9.30 22.66
CA ALA A 1058 24.62 9.89 23.97
C ALA A 1058 24.49 8.86 25.10
N ASN A 1059 23.42 8.05 25.08
CA ASN A 1059 23.19 7.01 26.07
C ASN A 1059 24.27 5.92 26.02
N ALA A 1060 24.69 5.51 24.81
CA ALA A 1060 25.77 4.54 24.60
C ALA A 1060 27.13 5.06 25.13
N ARG A 1061 27.43 6.35 24.96
CA ARG A 1061 28.63 6.97 25.54
C ARG A 1061 28.57 7.07 27.06
N ALA A 1062 27.41 7.44 27.62
CA ALA A 1062 27.23 7.53 29.06
C ALA A 1062 27.37 6.17 29.76
N THR A 1063 26.92 5.08 29.14
CA THR A 1063 27.10 3.71 29.64
C THR A 1063 28.56 3.25 29.54
N LYS A 1064 29.27 3.50 28.43
CA LYS A 1064 30.71 3.24 28.33
C LYS A 1064 31.52 3.98 29.42
N SER A 1065 31.22 5.27 29.66
CA SER A 1065 31.90 6.05 30.70
C SER A 1065 31.59 5.58 32.14
N LYS A 1066 30.41 4.97 32.38
CA LYS A 1066 30.09 4.31 33.66
C LYS A 1066 30.84 2.99 33.83
N VAL A 1067 31.03 2.22 32.75
CA VAL A 1067 31.83 0.99 32.75
C VAL A 1067 33.31 1.30 32.94
N ASP A 1068 33.86 2.37 32.35
CA ASP A 1068 35.27 2.78 32.58
C ASP A 1068 35.56 3.27 34.02
N LYS A 1069 34.54 3.48 34.86
CA LYS A 1069 34.68 3.79 36.30
C LYS A 1069 34.60 2.56 37.21
N SER A 1070 34.51 1.36 36.64
CA SER A 1070 34.60 0.06 37.32
C SER A 1070 35.51 -0.86 36.50
N PRO A 1071 36.61 -1.41 37.03
CA PRO A 1071 37.59 -2.04 36.16
C PRO A 1071 37.10 -3.42 35.69
N SER A 1072 36.70 -3.52 34.43
CA SER A 1072 36.87 -4.75 33.64
C SER A 1072 36.92 -4.42 32.14
N SER A 1073 38.10 -3.97 31.70
CA SER A 1073 38.49 -3.96 30.29
C SER A 1073 38.61 -5.40 29.80
N ASN A 1074 37.87 -5.83 28.78
CA ASN A 1074 38.24 -7.08 28.08
C ASN A 1074 37.84 -7.17 26.59
N SER A 1075 36.90 -6.37 26.07
CA SER A 1075 36.46 -6.58 24.68
C SER A 1075 37.43 -6.06 23.60
N GLN A 1076 38.12 -4.92 23.83
CA GLN A 1076 39.15 -4.42 22.91
C GLN A 1076 40.47 -5.21 22.97
N VAL A 1077 40.78 -5.81 24.12
CA VAL A 1077 42.00 -6.62 24.32
C VAL A 1077 41.91 -7.95 23.57
N CYS A 1078 40.75 -8.61 23.56
CA CYS A 1078 40.56 -9.90 22.89
C CYS A 1078 40.61 -9.85 21.35
N ALA A 1079 40.39 -8.68 20.72
CA ALA A 1079 40.49 -8.53 19.27
C ALA A 1079 41.95 -8.52 18.78
N ALA A 1080 42.82 -7.78 19.46
CA ALA A 1080 44.26 -7.76 19.18
C ALA A 1080 44.90 -9.14 19.46
N ILE A 1081 44.53 -9.76 20.58
CA ILE A 1081 45.00 -11.10 20.96
C ILE A 1081 44.66 -12.13 19.89
N LEU A 1082 43.44 -12.11 19.36
CA LEU A 1082 43.04 -13.11 18.36
C LEU A 1082 43.85 -12.98 17.06
N MET A 1083 44.15 -11.76 16.64
CA MET A 1083 45.01 -11.53 15.47
C MET A 1083 46.43 -12.04 15.69
N ASP A 1084 46.99 -11.86 16.88
CA ASP A 1084 48.31 -12.40 17.23
C ASP A 1084 48.31 -13.93 17.29
N LEU A 1085 47.27 -14.54 17.86
CA LEU A 1085 47.12 -15.99 17.93
C LEU A 1085 47.11 -16.63 16.53
N PHE A 1086 46.41 -16.02 15.56
CA PHE A 1086 46.37 -16.50 14.17
C PHE A 1086 47.61 -16.18 13.33
N ARG A 1087 48.65 -15.54 13.88
CA ARG A 1087 49.97 -15.48 13.21
C ARG A 1087 50.66 -16.85 13.20
N GLN A 1088 50.35 -17.72 14.14
CA GLN A 1088 50.82 -19.11 14.20
C GLN A 1088 49.64 -20.05 14.51
N PRO A 1089 48.85 -20.43 13.48
CA PRO A 1089 47.76 -21.38 13.66
C PRO A 1089 48.29 -22.79 13.97
N ASP A 1090 47.53 -23.58 14.73
CA ASP A 1090 47.89 -24.97 15.03
C ASP A 1090 47.65 -25.90 13.84
N LEU A 1091 46.70 -25.52 12.97
CA LEU A 1091 46.35 -26.27 11.77
C LEU A 1091 45.96 -25.30 10.65
N GLU A 1092 46.48 -25.54 9.45
CA GLU A 1092 46.19 -24.71 8.28
C GLU A 1092 46.00 -25.58 7.04
N PHE A 1093 44.93 -25.33 6.30
CA PHE A 1093 44.62 -26.03 5.04
C PHE A 1093 43.73 -25.17 4.15
N GLY A 1094 44.18 -24.90 2.93
CA GLY A 1094 43.46 -23.99 2.03
C GLY A 1094 43.33 -22.59 2.64
N SER A 1095 42.12 -22.04 2.63
CA SER A 1095 41.73 -20.76 3.26
C SER A 1095 41.37 -20.87 4.75
N PHE A 1096 41.56 -22.04 5.37
CA PHE A 1096 41.16 -22.32 6.75
C PHE A 1096 42.39 -22.34 7.68
N SER A 1097 42.31 -21.61 8.79
CA SER A 1097 43.31 -21.65 9.87
C SER A 1097 42.61 -21.93 11.20
N VAL A 1098 43.12 -22.88 11.99
CA VAL A 1098 42.52 -23.30 13.26
C VAL A 1098 43.52 -23.14 14.40
N ILE A 1099 43.00 -22.76 15.58
CA ILE A 1099 43.73 -22.75 16.84
C ILE A 1099 42.95 -23.56 17.87
N PHE A 1100 43.63 -24.47 18.56
CA PHE A 1100 43.04 -25.34 19.58
C PHE A 1100 43.22 -24.76 20.98
N GLY A 1101 42.19 -24.89 21.82
CA GLY A 1101 42.30 -24.69 23.27
C GLY A 1101 42.74 -25.98 23.98
N GLY A 1102 43.77 -25.88 24.83
CA GLY A 1102 44.28 -27.00 25.62
C GLY A 1102 45.41 -27.77 24.94
N LYS A 1103 46.53 -27.97 25.67
CA LYS A 1103 47.64 -28.87 25.26
C LYS A 1103 47.27 -30.36 25.23
N ALA A 1104 46.13 -30.77 25.81
CA ALA A 1104 45.68 -32.16 25.88
C ALA A 1104 44.98 -32.60 24.58
N SER A 1105 45.20 -33.84 24.14
CA SER A 1105 44.59 -34.47 22.96
C SER A 1105 43.10 -34.84 23.15
N ASP A 1106 42.32 -33.98 23.81
CA ASP A 1106 40.88 -34.18 24.00
C ASP A 1106 40.13 -33.86 22.68
N PRO A 1107 39.35 -34.81 22.12
CA PRO A 1107 38.54 -34.58 20.92
C PRO A 1107 37.51 -33.45 21.09
N LYS A 1108 37.05 -33.19 22.32
CA LYS A 1108 36.02 -32.20 22.65
C LYS A 1108 36.57 -30.81 22.96
N SER A 1109 37.89 -30.63 23.00
CA SER A 1109 38.53 -29.32 23.21
C SER A 1109 38.01 -28.28 22.21
N PRO A 1110 37.66 -27.06 22.67
CA PRO A 1110 37.21 -26.01 21.78
C PRO A 1110 38.34 -25.54 20.87
N ALA A 1111 38.00 -25.16 19.66
CA ALA A 1111 38.88 -24.68 18.61
C ALA A 1111 38.26 -23.44 17.97
N ILE A 1112 39.09 -22.46 17.63
CA ILE A 1112 38.67 -21.28 16.87
C ILE A 1112 39.13 -21.47 15.44
N LEU A 1113 38.18 -21.47 14.51
CA LEU A 1113 38.45 -21.51 13.07
C LEU A 1113 38.34 -20.10 12.49
N LYS A 1114 39.32 -19.73 11.65
CA LYS A 1114 39.32 -18.54 10.79
C LYS A 1114 39.28 -18.99 9.33
N VAL A 1115 38.39 -18.39 8.54
CA VAL A 1115 38.30 -18.60 7.10
C VAL A 1115 38.62 -17.28 6.39
N GLU A 1116 39.57 -17.32 5.45
CA GLU A 1116 39.94 -16.18 4.61
C GLU A 1116 39.17 -16.22 3.27
N LEU A 1117 38.35 -15.20 3.03
CA LEU A 1117 37.57 -15.05 1.81
C LEU A 1117 38.17 -13.91 0.96
N GLY A 1118 38.48 -14.22 -0.31
CA GLY A 1118 38.91 -13.22 -1.31
C GLY A 1118 40.43 -13.05 -1.50
N GLY A 1119 41.29 -13.94 -1.00
CA GLY A 1119 42.75 -13.90 -1.21
C GLY A 1119 43.22 -14.45 -2.58
N PRO A 1120 44.42 -14.06 -3.07
CA PRO A 1120 44.97 -14.57 -4.33
C PRO A 1120 45.29 -16.07 -4.23
N ARG A 1121 44.70 -16.88 -5.12
CA ARG A 1121 44.92 -18.34 -5.19
C ARG A 1121 46.41 -18.67 -5.39
N LYS A 1122 47.04 -19.33 -4.42
CA LYS A 1122 48.34 -20.01 -4.62
C LYS A 1122 48.13 -21.16 -5.61
N LYS A 1123 48.72 -21.04 -6.81
CA LYS A 1123 48.69 -22.08 -7.85
C LYS A 1123 49.45 -23.32 -7.38
N SER A 1124 48.75 -24.40 -7.08
CA SER A 1124 49.31 -25.76 -7.19
C SER A 1124 48.90 -26.35 -8.54
N ALA A 1125 49.90 -26.75 -9.32
CA ALA A 1125 49.75 -27.35 -10.64
C ALA A 1125 49.16 -28.76 -10.57
N ILE A 1126 48.50 -29.15 -11.68
CA ILE A 1126 48.20 -30.50 -12.21
C ILE A 1126 46.70 -30.73 -12.48
N GLU A 1127 46.38 -30.82 -13.78
CA GLU A 1127 45.31 -31.55 -14.51
C GLU A 1127 43.85 -31.42 -14.00
N GLY A 1128 42.85 -30.95 -14.74
CA GLY A 1128 42.50 -31.21 -16.14
C GLY A 1128 41.32 -32.18 -16.20
N VAL A 1129 40.06 -31.68 -16.32
CA VAL A 1129 38.86 -32.39 -16.83
C VAL A 1129 37.66 -31.40 -16.92
N LYS A 1130 36.83 -31.59 -17.95
CA LYS A 1130 35.66 -30.81 -18.39
C LYS A 1130 34.56 -30.70 -17.31
N VAL A 1131 33.85 -29.57 -17.27
CA VAL A 1131 32.69 -29.32 -16.38
C VAL A 1131 31.43 -29.03 -17.21
N GLU A 1132 30.41 -29.86 -16.98
CA GLU A 1132 29.02 -29.68 -17.39
C GLU A 1132 28.31 -28.60 -16.55
N GLN A 1133 27.37 -27.88 -17.17
CA GLN A 1133 26.64 -26.75 -16.59
C GLN A 1133 25.46 -27.20 -15.72
N HIS A 1134 25.60 -27.06 -14.40
CA HIS A 1134 24.48 -26.83 -13.49
C HIS A 1134 24.42 -25.35 -13.10
N ARG A 1135 23.29 -24.69 -13.40
CA ARG A 1135 22.98 -23.31 -13.00
C ARG A 1135 22.11 -23.34 -11.73
N SER A 1136 22.69 -22.97 -10.59
CA SER A 1136 21.96 -22.24 -9.54
C SER A 1136 22.97 -21.42 -8.69
N ASN A 1137 22.53 -20.24 -8.23
CA ASN A 1137 23.17 -19.34 -7.27
C ASN A 1137 24.57 -18.74 -7.55
N LYS A 1138 25.15 -18.96 -8.73
CA LYS A 1138 26.44 -18.36 -9.09
C LYS A 1138 26.39 -16.85 -9.38
N LEU A 1139 25.24 -16.33 -9.82
CA LEU A 1139 25.10 -14.92 -10.23
C LEU A 1139 25.14 -13.95 -9.04
N LEU A 1140 24.48 -14.29 -7.93
CA LEU A 1140 24.47 -13.48 -6.72
C LEU A 1140 25.87 -13.40 -6.08
N PHE A 1141 26.59 -14.53 -6.07
CA PHE A 1141 27.96 -14.58 -5.56
C PHE A 1141 28.99 -13.93 -6.51
N GLN A 1142 28.77 -13.97 -7.83
CA GLN A 1142 29.60 -13.27 -8.80
C GLN A 1142 29.36 -11.76 -8.81
N GLN A 1143 28.11 -11.31 -8.57
CA GLN A 1143 27.79 -9.89 -8.39
C GLN A 1143 28.36 -9.33 -7.09
N LEU A 1144 28.38 -10.12 -6.00
CA LEU A 1144 29.08 -9.75 -4.76
C LEU A 1144 30.62 -9.76 -4.92
N GLN A 1145 31.17 -10.66 -5.75
CA GLN A 1145 32.61 -10.71 -6.02
C GLN A 1145 33.12 -9.61 -6.97
N SER A 1146 32.31 -9.14 -7.93
CA SER A 1146 32.71 -8.04 -8.81
C SER A 1146 32.69 -6.69 -8.10
N HIS A 1147 31.88 -6.53 -7.04
CA HIS A 1147 31.77 -5.30 -6.27
C HIS A 1147 32.86 -5.08 -5.20
N PHE A 1148 33.63 -6.11 -4.84
CA PHE A 1148 34.61 -6.07 -3.73
C PHE A 1148 36.07 -6.18 -4.15
N ASN A 1149 36.39 -6.07 -5.44
CA ASN A 1149 37.77 -6.11 -5.92
C ASN A 1149 38.48 -4.75 -5.82
N GLN A 1150 38.58 -4.21 -4.59
CA GLN A 1150 39.67 -3.32 -4.18
C GLN A 1150 40.10 -3.63 -2.72
N GLN A 1151 41.05 -4.55 -2.61
CA GLN A 1151 42.04 -4.68 -1.51
C GLN A 1151 41.59 -4.77 -0.04
N GLN A 1152 40.57 -5.57 0.33
CA GLN A 1152 40.47 -6.07 1.72
C GLN A 1152 40.08 -7.56 1.76
N GLN A 1153 40.95 -8.38 2.36
CA GLN A 1153 40.67 -9.79 2.68
C GLN A 1153 39.61 -9.86 3.77
N LEU A 1154 38.52 -10.61 3.54
CA LEU A 1154 37.46 -10.78 4.52
C LEU A 1154 37.74 -12.00 5.39
N TYR A 1155 37.87 -11.82 6.71
CA TYR A 1155 38.01 -12.93 7.65
C TYR A 1155 36.71 -13.17 8.42
N VAL A 1156 36.23 -14.40 8.35
CA VAL A 1156 35.10 -14.88 9.16
C VAL A 1156 35.57 -15.99 10.10
N TYR A 1157 34.87 -16.15 11.22
CA TYR A 1157 35.29 -17.02 12.32
C TYR A 1157 34.13 -17.90 12.78
N THR A 1158 34.48 -19.01 13.43
CA THR A 1158 33.51 -19.82 14.18
C THR A 1158 34.20 -20.66 15.27
N LEU A 1159 33.41 -21.25 16.16
CA LEU A 1159 33.86 -22.18 17.19
C LEU A 1159 33.54 -23.62 16.77
N LEU A 1160 34.53 -24.49 16.89
CA LEU A 1160 34.41 -25.93 16.61
C LEU A 1160 35.03 -26.74 17.74
N SER A 1161 34.77 -28.04 17.79
CA SER A 1161 35.61 -28.97 18.55
C SER A 1161 36.86 -29.35 17.76
N ARG A 1162 37.91 -29.79 18.46
CA ARG A 1162 39.13 -30.31 17.84
C ARG A 1162 38.83 -31.45 16.86
N GLN A 1163 37.90 -32.34 17.20
CA GLN A 1163 37.45 -33.41 16.30
C GLN A 1163 36.84 -32.86 15.00
N GLN A 1164 35.92 -31.90 15.09
CA GLN A 1164 35.28 -31.31 13.91
C GLN A 1164 36.27 -30.59 13.01
N ALA A 1165 37.28 -29.92 13.58
CA ALA A 1165 38.34 -29.29 12.81
C ALA A 1165 39.22 -30.31 12.05
N MET A 1166 39.47 -31.48 12.64
CA MET A 1166 40.20 -32.57 11.97
C MET A 1166 39.33 -33.23 10.88
N GLU A 1167 38.03 -33.43 11.12
CA GLU A 1167 37.09 -33.93 10.11
C GLU A 1167 37.02 -32.98 8.90
N LEU A 1168 36.96 -31.67 9.14
CA LEU A 1168 36.93 -30.65 8.09
C LEU A 1168 38.18 -30.67 7.21
N ARG A 1169 39.35 -31.00 7.78
CA ARG A 1169 40.61 -31.12 7.04
C ARG A 1169 40.58 -32.27 6.03
N GLU A 1170 40.01 -33.40 6.41
CA GLU A 1170 39.96 -34.63 5.60
C GLU A 1170 38.95 -34.56 4.44
N VAL A 1171 38.06 -33.56 4.44
CA VAL A 1171 37.13 -33.32 3.33
C VAL A 1171 37.91 -33.04 2.03
N ARG A 1172 37.68 -33.88 1.02
CA ARG A 1172 38.24 -33.76 -0.33
C ARG A 1172 37.31 -32.91 -1.21
N GLY A 1173 37.86 -32.19 -2.18
CA GLY A 1173 37.09 -31.35 -3.11
C GLY A 1173 37.37 -29.83 -3.04
N GLY A 1174 38.41 -29.42 -2.32
CA GLY A 1174 38.84 -28.01 -2.25
C GLY A 1174 38.05 -27.17 -1.24
N ASP A 1175 38.33 -25.87 -1.21
CA ASP A 1175 37.81 -24.96 -0.17
C ASP A 1175 36.30 -24.76 -0.26
N GLU A 1176 35.70 -24.81 -1.45
CA GLU A 1176 34.25 -24.71 -1.63
C GLU A 1176 33.52 -25.90 -1.00
N MET A 1177 34.02 -27.13 -1.19
CA MET A 1177 33.44 -28.32 -0.57
C MET A 1177 33.63 -28.34 0.94
N ARG A 1178 34.74 -27.80 1.46
CA ARG A 1178 34.96 -27.63 2.91
C ARG A 1178 34.00 -26.60 3.50
N LEU A 1179 33.78 -25.47 2.82
CA LEU A 1179 32.83 -24.45 3.26
C LEU A 1179 31.40 -25.00 3.27
N HIS A 1180 31.01 -25.72 2.23
CA HIS A 1180 29.71 -26.39 2.15
C HIS A 1180 29.56 -27.44 3.27
N TYR A 1181 30.57 -28.27 3.51
CA TYR A 1181 30.53 -29.26 4.58
C TYR A 1181 30.42 -28.60 5.98
N LEU A 1182 31.12 -27.49 6.21
CA LEU A 1182 31.06 -26.72 7.45
C LEU A 1182 29.65 -26.14 7.70
N CYS A 1183 29.03 -25.52 6.69
CA CYS A 1183 27.73 -24.87 6.83
C CYS A 1183 26.57 -25.87 6.82
N GLU A 1184 26.53 -26.77 5.84
CA GLU A 1184 25.37 -27.64 5.59
C GLU A 1184 25.41 -28.96 6.35
N LYS A 1185 26.61 -29.54 6.55
CA LYS A 1185 26.75 -30.84 7.24
C LYS A 1185 27.04 -30.69 8.72
N MET A 1186 27.88 -29.73 9.11
CA MET A 1186 28.15 -29.46 10.53
C MET A 1186 27.17 -28.45 11.14
N GLY A 1187 26.36 -27.75 10.33
CA GLY A 1187 25.36 -26.79 10.81
C GLY A 1187 25.96 -25.53 11.44
N VAL A 1188 27.22 -25.21 11.14
CA VAL A 1188 27.98 -24.17 11.82
C VAL A 1188 27.90 -22.86 11.05
N LYS A 1189 27.46 -21.79 11.73
CA LYS A 1189 27.41 -20.44 11.14
C LYS A 1189 28.78 -19.78 11.21
N LEU A 1190 29.20 -19.16 10.11
CA LEU A 1190 30.36 -18.28 10.04
C LEU A 1190 29.94 -16.85 10.40
N VAL A 1191 30.68 -16.22 11.31
CA VAL A 1191 30.36 -14.89 11.81
C VAL A 1191 31.57 -13.97 11.70
N GLY A 1192 31.34 -12.66 11.60
CA GLY A 1192 32.41 -11.69 11.82
C GLY A 1192 32.94 -11.76 13.26
N ARG A 1193 34.12 -11.20 13.54
CA ARG A 1193 34.73 -11.25 14.89
C ARG A 1193 33.78 -10.82 16.03
N LYS A 1194 32.97 -9.79 15.80
CA LYS A 1194 32.00 -9.29 16.80
C LYS A 1194 30.85 -10.28 17.07
N GLY A 1195 30.57 -11.20 16.14
CA GLY A 1195 29.49 -12.19 16.25
C GLY A 1195 29.86 -13.49 16.99
N LEU A 1196 31.13 -13.69 17.37
CA LEU A 1196 31.56 -14.88 18.13
C LEU A 1196 31.03 -14.92 19.59
N GLY A 1197 30.57 -13.78 20.11
CA GLY A 1197 29.99 -13.66 21.44
C GLY A 1197 31.00 -13.82 22.61
N PRO A 1198 30.54 -13.59 23.85
CA PRO A 1198 31.39 -13.59 25.05
C PRO A 1198 31.98 -14.96 25.41
N GLY A 1199 31.33 -16.06 25.00
CA GLY A 1199 31.87 -17.41 25.18
C GLY A 1199 33.19 -17.65 24.43
N ALA A 1200 33.36 -17.03 23.26
CA ALA A 1200 34.61 -17.09 22.52
C ALA A 1200 35.72 -16.26 23.17
N ASP A 1201 35.39 -15.13 23.80
CA ASP A 1201 36.39 -14.29 24.47
C ASP A 1201 37.07 -15.03 25.64
N ALA A 1202 36.33 -15.89 26.35
CA ALA A 1202 36.88 -16.78 27.37
C ALA A 1202 37.85 -17.83 26.78
N VAL A 1203 37.50 -18.41 25.63
CA VAL A 1203 38.36 -19.37 24.90
C VAL A 1203 39.64 -18.67 24.38
N ILE A 1204 39.51 -17.46 23.83
CA ILE A 1204 40.64 -16.66 23.34
C ILE A 1204 41.61 -16.31 24.48
N ALA A 1205 41.08 -15.89 25.63
CA ALA A 1205 41.88 -15.60 26.82
C ALA A 1205 42.59 -16.85 27.36
N SER A 1206 41.90 -17.99 27.39
CA SER A 1206 42.48 -19.28 27.80
C SER A 1206 43.60 -19.74 26.86
N ILE A 1207 43.40 -19.64 25.54
CA ILE A 1207 44.40 -20.02 24.55
C ILE A 1207 45.65 -19.14 24.66
N LYS A 1208 45.48 -17.82 24.86
CA LYS A 1208 46.60 -16.91 25.08
C LYS A 1208 47.38 -17.28 26.34
N ALA A 1209 46.70 -17.52 27.46
CA ALA A 1209 47.34 -17.88 28.73
C ALA A 1209 48.12 -19.20 28.67
N GLU A 1210 47.82 -20.09 27.72
CA GLU A 1210 48.57 -21.35 27.51
C GLU A 1210 49.77 -21.23 26.56
N ARG A 1211 49.79 -20.17 25.72
CA ARG A 1211 50.81 -19.90 24.68
C ARG A 1211 51.84 -18.87 25.09
N ASP A 1212 51.48 -17.95 26.01
CA ASP A 1212 52.43 -17.14 26.80
C ASP A 1212 53.14 -18.02 27.85
#